data_AF-W4Q8Y6-F1
#
_entry.id   AF-W4Q8Y6-F1
#
_cell.length_a   1.000
_cell.length_b   1.000
_cell.length_c   1.000
_cell.angle_alpha   90.00
_cell.angle_beta   90.00
_cell.angle_gamma   90.00
#
_symmetry.space_group_name_H-M   'P 1'
#
loop_
_entity.id
_entity.type
_entity.pdbx_description
1 polymer ?
#
loop_
_entity_poly.entity_id
_entity_poly.type
_entity_poly.pdbx_seq_one_letter_code
_entity_poly.pdbx_strand_id
1 'polypeptide(L)'
;MKQQLFKNLLWLIPIIALVWGFGFLFADDQKLVFEDPAFEQAIRTELQLEDGDIRKDMLNRVEQLSIPNNGIRSIEGIQAFESLVSLDASGNQITDLQPLARMNRIESLQVRDNQVENLEALSSLRALTSLDVRGNNVATLEPIEELTNLQSLNIRENNIESLQPLQNMTVLRDLNARYNNIDSVGVLTQLSELRERLYLEGNPIQDWIVLSDLYDQIKDKDFARPEHQLVFSDEGGLYEQAIDVAISTLGEAEGVIRYTTDGSEPDESSDIYSAPLHLEENTVVRARFYAEGIEQSAQVTHSYLIGVDTTLPIVSISTAPANLYDREIGIYVPGIYYNPEAPNPEHTGNFAQSGTEWERPIHLEFFEENGERVLSQGAGIRMHGGASRTVPRKSFRLYARSDYGENRFRYPFFEEDTREEYNRLLLRNSGNDWNNTLFRDAMLQELIRDFDVETQLYRPSTLFVNGEYWGIYNLRERFDNHYYEIKHGVDPQNLDFLENDAVIREGTNDDYLALLAYMEENGAASAEAYEFISSQVDMNNFIDYQIAQIFVRNTDWPGNNIRYWRERPDGKWRWSVFDLDFGFDLPAAAGTVAHDTFAFATARGGTSWPNPDWSTFMLRTLLENETFSETFLTRFAHYLNTNFEADHVIQTIDEMAAVIAPEMEQHIERWEAPESIEDWEQEVETMRQFAQMRPHIVQGQLMHHFDVRGLGDLTIDSVHQDIDWTIAGRTANELASGWTGAYFTDAPIDFSFAIDEPIDIESSDLDVAAISEEGELLLLEEGTASVRFSSPEHGTLLELSVTVTHMDQEEVILETGQTISLTSEEAVHWETSDAEIVSVEQNGTIKLTM
;
A
#
# COMPACT_ATOMS: atom_id res chain seq x y z
N MET A 1 -31.88 -72.74 -36.85
CA MET A 1 -33.01 -73.26 -36.06
C MET A 1 -33.26 -72.28 -34.92
N LYS A 2 -34.46 -71.71 -34.84
CA LYS A 2 -35.11 -71.00 -33.71
C LYS A 2 -34.24 -70.38 -32.60
N GLN A 3 -34.26 -69.04 -32.58
CA GLN A 3 -34.66 -68.15 -31.47
C GLN A 3 -34.49 -68.58 -30.00
N GLN A 4 -33.92 -67.61 -29.27
CA GLN A 4 -34.22 -67.16 -27.89
C GLN A 4 -33.50 -67.81 -26.71
N LEU A 5 -32.66 -67.04 -25.98
CA LEU A 5 -32.93 -66.53 -24.62
C LEU A 5 -31.69 -65.88 -23.96
N PHE A 6 -31.81 -64.58 -23.68
CA PHE A 6 -31.52 -63.83 -22.44
C PHE A 6 -30.54 -64.35 -21.34
N LYS A 7 -29.76 -63.36 -20.85
CA LYS A 7 -29.14 -63.11 -19.52
C LYS A 7 -27.71 -63.64 -19.22
N ASN A 8 -26.80 -62.66 -19.03
CA ASN A 8 -25.90 -62.40 -17.87
C ASN A 8 -25.26 -63.62 -17.16
N LEU A 9 -23.99 -63.68 -16.76
CA LEU A 9 -22.85 -62.77 -16.66
C LEU A 9 -21.69 -63.59 -16.01
N LEU A 10 -20.43 -63.33 -16.39
CA LEU A 10 -19.15 -63.58 -15.67
C LEU A 10 -18.65 -65.02 -15.37
N TRP A 11 -17.38 -65.30 -15.71
CA TRP A 11 -16.22 -65.45 -14.76
C TRP A 11 -14.88 -65.83 -15.48
N LEU A 12 -13.82 -65.09 -15.11
CA LEU A 12 -12.33 -65.11 -15.26
C LEU A 12 -11.57 -66.38 -15.79
N ILE A 13 -10.61 -66.35 -16.76
CA ILE A 13 -9.16 -65.86 -16.85
C ILE A 13 -8.12 -66.89 -16.27
N PRO A 14 -6.81 -67.08 -16.68
CA PRO A 14 -5.94 -66.87 -17.89
C PRO A 14 -4.80 -67.97 -18.10
N ILE A 15 -3.74 -67.72 -18.92
CA ILE A 15 -2.25 -67.98 -18.75
C ILE A 15 -1.51 -67.81 -20.13
N ILE A 16 -0.72 -66.75 -20.42
CA ILE A 16 0.73 -66.42 -20.20
C ILE A 16 1.77 -66.97 -21.23
N ALA A 17 2.25 -66.03 -22.07
CA ALA A 17 3.58 -65.66 -22.60
C ALA A 17 4.73 -66.64 -22.91
N LEU A 18 5.44 -66.40 -24.03
CA LEU A 18 6.92 -66.36 -24.26
C LEU A 18 7.21 -66.32 -25.79
N VAL A 19 8.23 -65.69 -26.40
CA VAL A 19 9.20 -64.61 -26.09
C VAL A 19 10.11 -64.45 -27.34
N TRP A 20 10.33 -63.20 -27.78
CA TRP A 20 11.54 -62.62 -28.44
C TRP A 20 11.87 -62.85 -29.93
N GLY A 21 11.91 -61.72 -30.66
CA GLY A 21 12.59 -61.51 -31.95
C GLY A 21 12.56 -60.01 -32.32
N PHE A 22 13.64 -59.31 -31.97
CA PHE A 22 13.82 -57.84 -31.90
C PHE A 22 14.23 -57.19 -33.25
N GLY A 23 13.77 -55.94 -33.47
CA GLY A 23 14.51 -54.82 -34.08
C GLY A 23 14.46 -54.65 -35.61
N PHE A 24 14.33 -53.46 -36.19
CA PHE A 24 14.15 -52.08 -35.70
C PHE A 24 14.02 -51.19 -36.97
N LEU A 25 13.13 -50.19 -37.02
CA LEU A 25 13.38 -48.89 -37.68
C LEU A 25 12.24 -47.87 -37.40
N PHE A 26 12.41 -47.22 -36.24
CA PHE A 26 12.15 -45.82 -35.85
C PHE A 26 10.91 -45.09 -36.39
N ALA A 27 9.97 -44.82 -35.48
CA ALA A 27 9.44 -43.48 -35.31
C ALA A 27 9.86 -43.03 -33.90
N ASP A 28 10.49 -41.87 -33.85
CA ASP A 28 11.04 -41.24 -32.65
C ASP A 28 9.88 -40.88 -31.71
N ASP A 29 9.76 -41.57 -30.58
CA ASP A 29 8.88 -41.20 -29.46
C ASP A 29 9.49 -39.94 -28.82
N GLN A 30 9.17 -38.77 -29.37
CA GLN A 30 9.68 -37.51 -28.84
C GLN A 30 8.98 -37.18 -27.53
N LYS A 31 9.63 -37.54 -26.43
CA LYS A 31 9.43 -36.92 -25.12
C LYS A 31 9.45 -35.40 -25.29
N LEU A 32 8.41 -34.73 -24.81
CA LEU A 32 8.36 -33.29 -24.73
C LEU A 32 9.04 -32.84 -23.43
N VAL A 33 9.74 -31.72 -23.51
CA VAL A 33 10.30 -31.01 -22.36
C VAL A 33 9.67 -29.64 -22.40
N PHE A 34 8.99 -29.26 -21.32
CA PHE A 34 8.42 -27.94 -21.15
C PHE A 34 9.43 -27.10 -20.38
N GLU A 35 9.62 -25.86 -20.82
CA GLU A 35 10.50 -24.90 -20.14
C GLU A 35 9.97 -24.57 -18.75
N ASP A 36 8.65 -24.44 -18.64
CA ASP A 36 7.95 -24.09 -17.42
C ASP A 36 7.37 -25.35 -16.74
N PRO A 37 7.85 -25.70 -15.53
CA PRO A 37 7.31 -26.83 -14.77
C PRO A 37 5.84 -26.64 -14.38
N ALA A 38 5.38 -25.40 -14.14
CA ALA A 38 3.99 -25.12 -13.84
C ALA A 38 3.10 -25.38 -15.06
N PHE A 39 3.60 -25.08 -16.26
CA PHE A 39 2.90 -25.41 -17.51
C PHE A 39 2.78 -26.93 -17.70
N GLU A 40 3.88 -27.68 -17.48
CA GLU A 40 3.82 -29.15 -17.52
C GLU A 40 2.82 -29.69 -16.50
N GLN A 41 2.86 -29.19 -15.27
CA GLN A 41 1.98 -29.62 -14.18
C GLN A 41 0.51 -29.29 -14.47
N ALA A 42 0.23 -28.14 -15.07
CA ALA A 42 -1.12 -27.76 -15.49
C ALA A 42 -1.64 -28.69 -16.58
N ILE A 43 -0.82 -29.03 -17.57
CA ILE A 43 -1.17 -30.03 -18.61
C ILE A 43 -1.45 -31.40 -17.99
N ARG A 44 -0.61 -31.85 -17.05
CA ARG A 44 -0.83 -33.14 -16.36
C ARG A 44 -2.14 -33.17 -15.61
N THR A 45 -2.45 -32.08 -14.90
CA THR A 45 -3.67 -31.94 -14.10
C THR A 45 -4.90 -31.94 -15.01
N GLU A 46 -4.93 -31.08 -16.03
CA GLU A 46 -6.07 -30.92 -16.93
C GLU A 46 -6.34 -32.20 -17.73
N LEU A 47 -5.29 -32.87 -18.21
CA LEU A 47 -5.40 -34.08 -19.02
C LEU A 47 -5.38 -35.39 -18.20
N GLN A 48 -5.29 -35.30 -16.87
CA GLN A 48 -5.22 -36.44 -15.93
C GLN A 48 -4.12 -37.44 -16.30
N LEU A 49 -2.92 -36.94 -16.59
CA LEU A 49 -1.78 -37.77 -16.98
C LEU A 49 -1.09 -38.37 -15.76
N GLU A 50 -0.80 -39.67 -15.80
CA GLU A 50 -0.01 -40.36 -14.78
C GLU A 50 1.48 -39.95 -14.82
N ASP A 51 2.22 -40.27 -13.75
CA ASP A 51 3.66 -40.06 -13.68
C ASP A 51 4.39 -40.79 -14.82
N GLY A 52 4.99 -40.02 -15.72
CA GLY A 52 5.65 -40.51 -16.93
C GLY A 52 5.89 -39.42 -17.98
N ASP A 53 6.67 -39.73 -19.00
CA ASP A 53 7.02 -38.77 -20.06
C ASP A 53 5.77 -38.36 -20.87
N ILE A 54 5.55 -37.04 -21.01
CA ILE A 54 4.53 -36.51 -21.93
C ILE A 54 5.07 -36.61 -23.36
N ARG A 55 4.31 -37.27 -24.24
CA ARG A 55 4.69 -37.51 -25.64
C ARG A 55 3.76 -36.76 -26.59
N LYS A 56 4.28 -36.38 -27.76
CA LYS A 56 3.54 -35.61 -28.76
C LYS A 56 2.23 -36.25 -29.23
N ASP A 57 2.17 -37.59 -29.30
CA ASP A 57 0.96 -38.33 -29.68
C ASP A 57 -0.18 -38.22 -28.65
N MET A 58 0.14 -37.83 -27.41
CA MET A 58 -0.85 -37.61 -26.35
C MET A 58 -1.55 -36.25 -26.49
N LEU A 59 -0.85 -35.25 -27.03
CA LEU A 59 -1.33 -33.86 -27.08
C LEU A 59 -1.93 -33.48 -28.45
N ASN A 60 -1.49 -34.13 -29.54
CA ASN A 60 -1.84 -33.73 -30.90
C ASN A 60 -3.33 -33.83 -31.28
N ARG A 61 -4.17 -34.44 -30.43
CA ARG A 61 -5.62 -34.59 -30.60
C ARG A 61 -6.45 -33.74 -29.63
N VAL A 62 -5.81 -33.04 -28.71
CA VAL A 62 -6.50 -32.17 -27.76
C VAL A 62 -6.97 -30.93 -28.51
N GLU A 63 -8.29 -30.70 -28.51
CA GLU A 63 -8.93 -29.56 -29.19
C GLU A 63 -9.20 -28.39 -28.24
N GLN A 64 -9.26 -28.65 -26.93
CA GLN A 64 -9.50 -27.64 -25.90
C GLN A 64 -8.53 -27.86 -24.75
N LEU A 65 -7.89 -26.80 -24.29
CA LEU A 65 -7.00 -26.81 -23.15
C LEU A 65 -7.37 -25.64 -22.23
N SER A 66 -7.60 -25.93 -20.95
CA SER A 66 -7.91 -24.95 -19.92
C SER A 66 -6.92 -25.09 -18.77
N ILE A 67 -6.10 -24.07 -18.56
CA ILE A 67 -5.00 -24.03 -17.59
C ILE A 67 -4.93 -22.69 -16.83
N PRO A 68 -6.05 -22.15 -16.29
CA PRO A 68 -6.04 -20.87 -15.60
C PRO A 68 -5.46 -20.95 -14.18
N ASN A 69 -4.89 -19.84 -13.67
CA ASN A 69 -4.42 -19.69 -12.29
C ASN A 69 -3.39 -20.74 -11.84
N ASN A 70 -2.42 -21.05 -12.70
CA ASN A 70 -1.38 -22.04 -12.41
C ASN A 70 0.01 -21.41 -12.23
N GLY A 71 0.14 -20.08 -12.24
CA GLY A 71 1.43 -19.40 -12.13
C GLY A 71 2.36 -19.63 -13.33
N ILE A 72 1.79 -19.92 -14.51
CA ILE A 72 2.55 -20.20 -15.73
C ILE A 72 3.21 -18.92 -16.25
N ARG A 73 4.51 -18.97 -16.51
CA ARG A 73 5.32 -17.90 -17.11
C ARG A 73 5.58 -18.12 -18.60
N SER A 74 5.76 -19.38 -19.03
CA SER A 74 6.04 -19.72 -20.43
C SER A 74 5.11 -20.84 -20.91
N ILE A 75 4.53 -20.64 -22.10
CA ILE A 75 3.73 -21.66 -22.81
C ILE A 75 4.53 -22.36 -23.91
N GLU A 76 5.87 -22.26 -23.89
CA GLU A 76 6.72 -22.99 -24.82
C GLU A 76 6.48 -24.50 -24.69
N GLY A 77 6.21 -25.16 -25.83
CA GLY A 77 5.74 -26.54 -25.90
C GLY A 77 4.25 -26.67 -26.29
N ILE A 78 3.45 -25.59 -26.22
CA ILE A 78 2.05 -25.57 -26.68
C ILE A 78 1.90 -25.96 -28.17
N GLN A 79 2.96 -25.80 -28.97
CA GLN A 79 3.01 -26.20 -30.38
C GLN A 79 2.76 -27.70 -30.59
N ALA A 80 2.90 -28.53 -29.56
CA ALA A 80 2.57 -29.95 -29.62
C ALA A 80 1.07 -30.23 -29.75
N PHE A 81 0.20 -29.27 -29.39
CA PHE A 81 -1.26 -29.37 -29.48
C PHE A 81 -1.74 -29.02 -30.90
N GLU A 82 -1.35 -29.83 -31.90
CA GLU A 82 -1.60 -29.56 -33.34
C GLU A 82 -3.09 -29.48 -33.74
N SER A 83 -4.00 -29.94 -32.87
CA SER A 83 -5.46 -29.87 -33.08
C SER A 83 -6.17 -28.85 -32.20
N LEU A 84 -5.44 -28.00 -31.46
CA LEU A 84 -6.03 -27.04 -30.53
C LEU A 84 -6.91 -26.02 -31.26
N VAL A 85 -8.12 -25.85 -30.74
CA VAL A 85 -9.15 -24.92 -31.21
C VAL A 85 -9.46 -23.88 -30.13
N SER A 86 -9.44 -24.26 -28.86
CA SER A 86 -9.67 -23.34 -27.73
C SER A 86 -8.55 -23.45 -26.70
N LEU A 87 -8.03 -22.30 -26.28
CA LEU A 87 -7.08 -22.18 -25.17
C LEU A 87 -7.58 -21.18 -24.14
N ASP A 88 -7.65 -21.60 -22.88
CA ASP A 88 -7.77 -20.71 -21.72
C ASP A 88 -6.51 -20.83 -20.86
N ALA A 89 -5.71 -19.76 -20.80
CA ALA A 89 -4.52 -19.62 -19.98
C ALA A 89 -4.59 -18.38 -19.07
N SER A 90 -5.79 -18.03 -18.62
CA SER A 90 -6.09 -16.85 -17.79
C SER A 90 -5.44 -16.86 -16.41
N GLY A 91 -5.13 -15.70 -15.82
CA GLY A 91 -4.66 -15.59 -14.43
C GLY A 91 -3.27 -16.21 -14.21
N ASN A 92 -2.39 -16.06 -15.20
CA ASN A 92 -1.02 -16.57 -15.15
C ASN A 92 -0.02 -15.39 -15.25
N GLN A 93 1.26 -15.68 -15.44
CA GLN A 93 2.34 -14.70 -15.56
C GLN A 93 2.95 -14.72 -16.97
N ILE A 94 2.13 -14.98 -18.00
CA ILE A 94 2.59 -15.14 -19.38
C ILE A 94 2.88 -13.76 -19.98
N THR A 95 4.08 -13.60 -20.54
CA THR A 95 4.51 -12.41 -21.28
C THR A 95 4.61 -12.65 -22.78
N ASP A 96 5.01 -13.85 -23.19
CA ASP A 96 5.28 -14.21 -24.59
C ASP A 96 4.23 -15.15 -25.20
N LEU A 97 3.57 -14.69 -26.26
CA LEU A 97 2.62 -15.48 -27.05
C LEU A 97 3.23 -16.08 -28.34
N GLN A 98 4.51 -15.83 -28.65
CA GLN A 98 5.17 -16.37 -29.85
C GLN A 98 5.01 -17.89 -30.05
N PRO A 99 4.93 -18.72 -29.01
CA PRO A 99 4.64 -20.14 -29.19
C PRO A 99 3.34 -20.43 -29.96
N LEU A 100 2.36 -19.51 -29.94
CA LEU A 100 1.09 -19.65 -30.65
C LEU A 100 1.16 -19.30 -32.14
N ALA A 101 2.26 -18.71 -32.65
CA ALA A 101 2.30 -18.03 -33.95
C ALA A 101 1.91 -18.86 -35.18
N ARG A 102 1.89 -20.19 -35.07
CA ARG A 102 1.53 -21.11 -36.18
C ARG A 102 0.32 -21.98 -35.88
N MET A 103 -0.37 -21.75 -34.77
CA MET A 103 -1.52 -22.54 -34.33
C MET A 103 -2.82 -22.09 -35.01
N ASN A 104 -2.83 -22.11 -36.35
CA ASN A 104 -3.86 -21.52 -37.23
C ASN A 104 -5.27 -22.14 -37.12
N ARG A 105 -5.48 -23.06 -36.18
CA ARG A 105 -6.77 -23.69 -35.85
C ARG A 105 -7.45 -23.09 -34.63
N ILE A 106 -6.75 -22.26 -33.86
CA ILE A 106 -7.32 -21.62 -32.67
C ILE A 106 -8.45 -20.69 -33.11
N GLU A 107 -9.65 -20.97 -32.63
CA GLU A 107 -10.87 -20.19 -32.81
C GLU A 107 -11.19 -19.35 -31.57
N SER A 108 -10.72 -19.76 -30.38
CA SER A 108 -10.93 -19.06 -29.10
C SER A 108 -9.65 -19.01 -28.28
N LEU A 109 -9.22 -17.81 -27.90
CA LEU A 109 -8.05 -17.58 -27.05
C LEU A 109 -8.42 -16.70 -25.87
N GLN A 110 -8.21 -17.19 -24.65
CA GLN A 110 -8.35 -16.45 -23.41
C GLN A 110 -7.01 -16.42 -22.68
N VAL A 111 -6.44 -15.22 -22.53
CA VAL A 111 -5.18 -14.95 -21.83
C VAL A 111 -5.33 -13.75 -20.89
N ARG A 112 -6.52 -13.59 -20.29
CA ARG A 112 -6.81 -12.49 -19.35
C ARG A 112 -5.93 -12.56 -18.10
N ASP A 113 -5.73 -11.44 -17.44
CA ASP A 113 -5.02 -11.32 -16.16
C ASP A 113 -3.63 -11.98 -16.26
N ASN A 114 -2.82 -11.49 -17.22
CA ASN A 114 -1.46 -11.94 -17.52
C ASN A 114 -0.56 -10.69 -17.71
N GLN A 115 0.64 -10.86 -18.29
CA GLN A 115 1.62 -9.79 -18.51
C GLN A 115 1.93 -9.61 -20.00
N VAL A 116 0.96 -9.86 -20.88
CA VAL A 116 1.16 -9.79 -22.33
C VAL A 116 1.22 -8.34 -22.79
N GLU A 117 2.29 -7.99 -23.50
CA GLU A 117 2.44 -6.67 -24.13
C GLU A 117 2.22 -6.71 -25.64
N ASN A 118 2.52 -7.85 -26.27
CA ASN A 118 2.67 -7.95 -27.73
C ASN A 118 1.78 -9.06 -28.33
N LEU A 119 0.97 -8.68 -29.33
CA LEU A 119 0.04 -9.58 -30.03
C LEU A 119 0.55 -10.10 -31.40
N GLU A 120 1.81 -9.86 -31.78
CA GLU A 120 2.40 -10.25 -33.08
C GLU A 120 2.22 -11.73 -33.41
N ALA A 121 2.28 -12.59 -32.40
CA ALA A 121 2.05 -14.02 -32.57
C ALA A 121 0.62 -14.34 -33.10
N LEU A 122 -0.35 -13.48 -32.83
CA LEU A 122 -1.74 -13.70 -33.23
C LEU A 122 -1.99 -13.31 -34.70
N SER A 123 -1.06 -12.59 -35.33
CA SER A 123 -1.24 -11.97 -36.65
C SER A 123 -1.61 -12.93 -37.79
N SER A 124 -1.30 -14.22 -37.67
CA SER A 124 -1.68 -15.24 -38.66
C SER A 124 -2.81 -16.18 -38.22
N LEU A 125 -3.39 -16.02 -37.03
CA LEU A 125 -4.44 -16.89 -36.50
C LEU A 125 -5.83 -16.55 -37.08
N ARG A 126 -5.95 -16.64 -38.41
CA ARG A 126 -7.15 -16.23 -39.18
C ARG A 126 -8.43 -17.01 -38.83
N ALA A 127 -8.34 -18.10 -38.08
CA ALA A 127 -9.49 -18.85 -37.56
C ALA A 127 -10.09 -18.23 -36.29
N LEU A 128 -9.40 -17.27 -35.65
CA LEU A 128 -9.83 -16.70 -34.38
C LEU A 128 -11.19 -15.99 -34.51
N THR A 129 -12.10 -16.34 -33.62
CA THR A 129 -13.46 -15.80 -33.53
C THR A 129 -13.72 -15.15 -32.16
N SER A 130 -12.98 -15.55 -31.13
CA SER A 130 -13.03 -14.95 -29.79
C SER A 130 -11.61 -14.72 -29.27
N LEU A 131 -11.35 -13.49 -28.84
CA LEU A 131 -10.09 -13.11 -28.20
C LEU A 131 -10.38 -12.35 -26.90
N ASP A 132 -9.83 -12.83 -25.79
CA ASP A 132 -9.85 -12.15 -24.50
C ASP A 132 -8.42 -11.92 -24.00
N VAL A 133 -7.99 -10.66 -23.99
CA VAL A 133 -6.70 -10.18 -23.49
C VAL A 133 -6.89 -9.20 -22.33
N ARG A 134 -8.02 -9.26 -21.62
CA ARG A 134 -8.30 -8.35 -20.50
C ARG A 134 -7.19 -8.36 -19.45
N GLY A 135 -6.86 -7.23 -18.83
CA GLY A 135 -5.93 -7.21 -17.69
C GLY A 135 -4.51 -7.63 -18.11
N ASN A 136 -4.00 -6.96 -19.15
CA ASN A 136 -2.66 -7.15 -19.71
C ASN A 136 -2.06 -5.77 -20.01
N ASN A 137 -0.89 -5.72 -20.65
CA ASN A 137 -0.14 -4.50 -20.94
C ASN A 137 -0.14 -4.17 -22.46
N VAL A 138 -1.18 -4.56 -23.19
CA VAL A 138 -1.24 -4.37 -24.65
C VAL A 138 -1.40 -2.89 -24.98
N ALA A 139 -0.51 -2.35 -25.81
CA ALA A 139 -0.56 -0.95 -26.25
C ALA A 139 -1.15 -0.75 -27.65
N THR A 140 -1.17 -1.79 -28.50
CA THR A 140 -1.63 -1.69 -29.90
C THR A 140 -2.37 -2.93 -30.39
N LEU A 141 -3.34 -2.70 -31.27
CA LEU A 141 -4.14 -3.72 -31.94
C LEU A 141 -3.69 -3.98 -33.39
N GLU A 142 -2.64 -3.30 -33.88
CA GLU A 142 -2.11 -3.50 -35.25
C GLU A 142 -1.88 -4.98 -35.58
N PRO A 143 -1.29 -5.82 -34.70
CA PRO A 143 -1.06 -7.22 -35.02
C PRO A 143 -2.33 -8.03 -35.35
N ILE A 144 -3.50 -7.60 -34.86
CA ILE A 144 -4.75 -8.31 -35.07
C ILE A 144 -5.63 -7.71 -36.18
N GLU A 145 -5.16 -6.69 -36.92
CA GLU A 145 -5.96 -5.95 -37.91
C GLU A 145 -6.58 -6.84 -39.01
N GLU A 146 -5.89 -7.93 -39.35
CA GLU A 146 -6.28 -8.87 -40.39
C GLU A 146 -7.09 -10.08 -39.84
N LEU A 147 -7.48 -10.09 -38.56
CA LEU A 147 -8.31 -11.14 -37.96
C LEU A 147 -9.80 -10.90 -38.23
N THR A 148 -10.18 -10.84 -39.51
CA THR A 148 -11.53 -10.43 -39.95
C THR A 148 -12.66 -11.40 -39.61
N ASN A 149 -12.38 -12.55 -38.99
CA ASN A 149 -13.39 -13.51 -38.50
C ASN A 149 -13.75 -13.31 -37.02
N LEU A 150 -13.13 -12.34 -36.35
CA LEU A 150 -13.34 -12.07 -34.94
C LEU A 150 -14.78 -11.59 -34.69
N GLN A 151 -15.48 -12.26 -33.78
CA GLN A 151 -16.86 -12.00 -33.40
C GLN A 151 -16.95 -11.41 -31.98
N SER A 152 -16.01 -11.78 -31.10
CA SER A 152 -15.90 -11.27 -29.73
C SER A 152 -14.47 -10.82 -29.43
N LEU A 153 -14.32 -9.60 -28.94
CA LEU A 153 -13.04 -9.02 -28.54
C LEU A 153 -13.17 -8.36 -27.16
N ASN A 154 -12.37 -8.83 -26.20
CA ASN A 154 -12.25 -8.21 -24.90
C ASN A 154 -10.80 -7.72 -24.71
N ILE A 155 -10.64 -6.40 -24.69
CA ILE A 155 -9.37 -5.68 -24.52
C ILE A 155 -9.38 -4.80 -23.27
N ARG A 156 -10.34 -5.03 -22.36
CA ARG A 156 -10.50 -4.24 -21.14
C ARG A 156 -9.21 -4.21 -20.30
N GLU A 157 -8.94 -3.11 -19.60
CA GLU A 157 -7.79 -3.01 -18.66
C GLU A 157 -6.46 -3.30 -19.40
N ASN A 158 -6.16 -2.46 -20.38
CA ASN A 158 -4.93 -2.44 -21.20
C ASN A 158 -4.53 -0.98 -21.50
N ASN A 159 -3.52 -0.76 -22.34
CA ASN A 159 -2.96 0.56 -22.66
C ASN A 159 -3.24 1.00 -24.11
N ILE A 160 -4.37 0.60 -24.69
CA ILE A 160 -4.66 0.82 -26.12
C ILE A 160 -5.15 2.25 -26.36
N GLU A 161 -4.57 2.94 -27.33
CA GLU A 161 -4.97 4.31 -27.71
C GLU A 161 -5.91 4.35 -28.92
N SER A 162 -5.86 3.34 -29.81
CA SER A 162 -6.55 3.40 -31.10
C SER A 162 -7.28 2.11 -31.46
N LEU A 163 -8.55 2.27 -31.86
CA LEU A 163 -9.39 1.21 -32.40
C LEU A 163 -9.31 1.09 -33.94
N GLN A 164 -8.52 1.92 -34.63
CA GLN A 164 -8.40 1.89 -36.09
C GLN A 164 -8.09 0.50 -36.68
N PRO A 165 -7.25 -0.35 -36.06
CA PRO A 165 -7.01 -1.71 -36.55
C PRO A 165 -8.27 -2.58 -36.66
N LEU A 166 -9.37 -2.22 -35.98
CA LEU A 166 -10.63 -2.97 -36.05
C LEU A 166 -11.45 -2.73 -37.32
N GLN A 167 -11.09 -1.75 -38.17
CA GLN A 167 -11.90 -1.30 -39.32
C GLN A 167 -12.45 -2.41 -40.24
N ASN A 168 -11.72 -3.52 -40.38
CA ASN A 168 -12.08 -4.63 -41.27
C ASN A 168 -12.81 -5.78 -40.55
N MET A 169 -13.03 -5.70 -39.24
CA MET A 169 -13.70 -6.73 -38.45
C MET A 169 -15.24 -6.62 -38.56
N THR A 170 -15.76 -6.68 -39.78
CA THR A 170 -17.18 -6.42 -40.07
C THR A 170 -18.16 -7.40 -39.43
N VAL A 171 -17.65 -8.55 -38.92
CA VAL A 171 -18.42 -9.58 -38.22
C VAL A 171 -18.30 -9.51 -36.69
N LEU A 172 -17.57 -8.53 -36.14
CA LEU A 172 -17.45 -8.31 -34.71
C LEU A 172 -18.82 -7.92 -34.13
N ARG A 173 -19.27 -8.63 -33.11
CA ARG A 173 -20.59 -8.47 -32.47
C ARG A 173 -20.52 -7.96 -31.05
N ASP A 174 -19.41 -8.28 -30.38
CA ASP A 174 -19.15 -8.03 -28.97
C ASP A 174 -17.76 -7.38 -28.83
N LEU A 175 -17.74 -6.15 -28.34
CA LEU A 175 -16.51 -5.44 -28.00
C LEU A 175 -16.59 -4.94 -26.56
N ASN A 176 -15.62 -5.34 -25.76
CA ASN A 176 -15.35 -4.73 -24.46
C ASN A 176 -13.98 -4.04 -24.49
N ALA A 177 -13.99 -2.72 -24.53
CA ALA A 177 -12.80 -1.88 -24.61
C ALA A 177 -12.62 -0.94 -23.40
N ARG A 178 -13.24 -1.27 -22.26
CA ARG A 178 -13.18 -0.44 -21.06
C ARG A 178 -11.75 -0.22 -20.56
N TYR A 179 -11.51 0.89 -19.87
CA TYR A 179 -10.26 1.15 -19.14
C TYR A 179 -9.03 0.96 -20.04
N ASN A 180 -8.97 1.81 -21.06
CA ASN A 180 -7.88 1.98 -22.02
C ASN A 180 -7.70 3.49 -22.25
N ASN A 181 -6.87 3.89 -23.22
CA ASN A 181 -6.59 5.29 -23.54
C ASN A 181 -7.22 5.74 -24.87
N ILE A 182 -8.40 5.21 -25.22
CA ILE A 182 -9.06 5.46 -26.52
C ILE A 182 -9.73 6.82 -26.54
N ASP A 183 -9.36 7.70 -27.47
CA ASP A 183 -9.94 9.06 -27.60
C ASP A 183 -10.96 9.21 -28.75
N SER A 184 -10.94 8.32 -29.74
CA SER A 184 -11.85 8.32 -30.88
C SER A 184 -12.45 6.94 -31.18
N VAL A 185 -13.76 6.94 -31.42
CA VAL A 185 -14.55 5.72 -31.66
C VAL A 185 -15.22 5.69 -33.03
N GLY A 186 -14.89 6.62 -33.93
CA GLY A 186 -15.51 6.73 -35.26
C GLY A 186 -15.42 5.44 -36.11
N VAL A 187 -14.37 4.63 -35.93
CA VAL A 187 -14.20 3.34 -36.62
C VAL A 187 -15.33 2.35 -36.31
N LEU A 188 -15.93 2.41 -35.11
CA LEU A 188 -16.98 1.49 -34.68
C LEU A 188 -18.24 1.59 -35.54
N THR A 189 -18.47 2.75 -36.18
CA THR A 189 -19.58 2.96 -37.12
C THR A 189 -19.47 2.10 -38.38
N GLN A 190 -18.28 1.58 -38.70
CA GLN A 190 -18.02 0.70 -39.84
C GLN A 190 -18.29 -0.77 -39.52
N LEU A 191 -18.43 -1.14 -38.24
CA LEU A 191 -18.62 -2.52 -37.79
C LEU A 191 -20.10 -2.90 -37.89
N SER A 192 -20.49 -3.42 -39.06
CA SER A 192 -21.88 -3.66 -39.41
C SER A 192 -22.61 -4.68 -38.53
N GLU A 193 -21.89 -5.60 -37.89
CA GLU A 193 -22.47 -6.64 -37.03
C GLU A 193 -22.32 -6.35 -35.53
N LEU A 194 -21.70 -5.23 -35.14
CA LEU A 194 -21.50 -4.86 -33.74
C LEU A 194 -22.85 -4.49 -33.13
N ARG A 195 -23.54 -5.46 -32.51
CA ARG A 195 -24.94 -5.33 -32.08
C ARG A 195 -25.22 -6.00 -30.74
N GLU A 196 -24.37 -6.93 -30.30
CA GLU A 196 -24.60 -7.68 -29.07
C GLU A 196 -24.14 -6.89 -27.86
N ARG A 197 -22.87 -6.47 -27.83
CA ARG A 197 -22.30 -5.70 -26.72
C ARG A 197 -21.27 -4.67 -27.19
N LEU A 198 -21.33 -3.47 -26.64
CA LEU A 198 -20.29 -2.44 -26.81
C LEU A 198 -20.04 -1.72 -25.48
N TYR A 199 -18.90 -2.00 -24.87
CA TYR A 199 -18.46 -1.38 -23.63
C TYR A 199 -17.23 -0.48 -23.84
N LEU A 200 -17.33 0.78 -23.42
CA LEU A 200 -16.36 1.85 -23.69
C LEU A 200 -15.99 2.68 -22.44
N GLU A 201 -16.61 2.41 -21.28
CA GLU A 201 -16.33 3.11 -20.02
C GLU A 201 -14.83 3.20 -19.69
N GLY A 202 -14.40 4.32 -19.09
CA GLY A 202 -13.00 4.49 -18.66
C GLY A 202 -12.02 4.78 -19.80
N ASN A 203 -12.48 5.37 -20.89
CA ASN A 203 -11.65 5.87 -21.99
C ASN A 203 -11.86 7.39 -22.16
N PRO A 204 -10.83 8.17 -22.53
CA PRO A 204 -10.91 9.61 -22.75
C PRO A 204 -11.58 9.99 -24.09
N ILE A 205 -12.71 9.36 -24.42
CA ILE A 205 -13.41 9.54 -25.70
C ILE A 205 -13.97 10.96 -25.82
N GLN A 206 -13.59 11.66 -26.89
CA GLN A 206 -14.03 13.03 -27.15
C GLN A 206 -15.21 13.11 -28.12
N ASP A 207 -15.39 12.09 -28.98
CA ASP A 207 -16.30 12.12 -30.13
C ASP A 207 -17.56 11.26 -29.98
N TRP A 208 -18.13 11.13 -28.77
CA TRP A 208 -19.31 10.28 -28.48
C TRP A 208 -20.47 10.41 -29.48
N ILE A 209 -20.70 11.61 -30.02
CA ILE A 209 -21.78 11.90 -30.97
C ILE A 209 -21.73 11.02 -32.25
N VAL A 210 -20.56 10.48 -32.61
CA VAL A 210 -20.44 9.58 -33.77
C VAL A 210 -21.16 8.25 -33.55
N LEU A 211 -21.44 7.88 -32.30
CA LEU A 211 -22.12 6.64 -31.93
C LEU A 211 -23.65 6.76 -31.89
N SER A 212 -24.22 7.94 -32.17
CA SER A 212 -25.66 8.21 -32.17
C SER A 212 -26.49 7.14 -32.90
N ASP A 213 -26.18 6.88 -34.17
CA ASP A 213 -26.90 5.90 -34.98
C ASP A 213 -26.69 4.47 -34.49
N LEU A 214 -25.53 4.18 -33.90
CA LEU A 214 -25.17 2.85 -33.40
C LEU A 214 -25.84 2.55 -32.06
N TYR A 215 -26.08 3.57 -31.23
CA TYR A 215 -26.60 3.46 -29.86
C TYR A 215 -27.86 2.57 -29.78
N ASP A 216 -28.85 2.83 -30.63
CA ASP A 216 -30.13 2.10 -30.64
C ASP A 216 -30.00 0.68 -31.22
N GLN A 217 -28.89 0.38 -31.89
CA GLN A 217 -28.62 -0.91 -32.50
C GLN A 217 -27.85 -1.86 -31.56
N ILE A 218 -27.17 -1.33 -30.54
CA ILE A 218 -26.48 -2.12 -29.52
C ILE A 218 -27.46 -2.56 -28.43
N LYS A 219 -27.52 -3.87 -28.20
CA LYS A 219 -28.35 -4.48 -27.16
C LYS A 219 -27.82 -4.22 -25.75
N ASP A 220 -26.53 -4.39 -25.52
CA ASP A 220 -25.87 -4.25 -24.21
C ASP A 220 -24.73 -3.22 -24.29
N LYS A 221 -24.84 -2.13 -23.53
CA LYS A 221 -23.95 -0.96 -23.62
C LYS A 221 -23.82 -0.27 -22.27
N ASP A 222 -22.69 0.40 -22.05
CA ASP A 222 -22.32 1.03 -20.79
C ASP A 222 -22.13 2.53 -20.86
N PHE A 223 -22.44 3.13 -22.01
CA PHE A 223 -22.38 4.57 -22.21
C PHE A 223 -23.79 5.14 -22.36
N ALA A 224 -23.96 6.39 -21.92
CA ALA A 224 -25.21 7.11 -22.06
C ALA A 224 -25.47 7.48 -23.53
N ARG A 225 -26.74 7.73 -23.88
CA ARG A 225 -27.11 8.21 -25.22
C ARG A 225 -26.27 9.46 -25.57
N PRO A 226 -25.50 9.46 -26.67
CA PRO A 226 -24.56 10.55 -26.97
C PRO A 226 -25.18 11.94 -26.99
N GLU A 227 -26.37 12.09 -27.56
CA GLU A 227 -27.08 13.36 -27.67
C GLU A 227 -27.52 13.91 -26.30
N HIS A 228 -27.65 13.06 -25.29
CA HIS A 228 -28.08 13.45 -23.95
C HIS A 228 -26.91 13.83 -23.05
N GLN A 229 -25.67 13.55 -23.45
CA GLN A 229 -24.50 13.88 -22.64
C GLN A 229 -24.40 15.38 -22.44
N LEU A 230 -24.12 15.79 -21.20
CA LEU A 230 -23.99 17.20 -20.85
C LEU A 230 -22.59 17.71 -21.20
N VAL A 231 -22.55 18.95 -21.69
CA VAL A 231 -21.33 19.70 -21.98
C VAL A 231 -21.40 21.01 -21.23
N PHE A 232 -20.40 21.24 -20.38
CA PHE A 232 -20.20 22.51 -19.67
C PHE A 232 -19.29 23.40 -20.52
N SER A 233 -19.50 24.72 -20.50
CA SER A 233 -18.60 25.66 -21.19
C SER A 233 -17.22 25.71 -20.57
N ASP A 234 -17.13 25.41 -19.28
CA ASP A 234 -15.94 25.50 -18.44
C ASP A 234 -15.94 24.30 -17.49
N GLU A 235 -14.78 23.65 -17.37
CA GLU A 235 -14.59 22.47 -16.51
C GLU A 235 -14.59 22.86 -15.02
N GLY A 236 -14.85 21.88 -14.13
CA GLY A 236 -14.58 22.05 -12.70
C GLY A 236 -13.09 22.37 -12.45
N GLY A 237 -12.80 23.27 -11.50
CA GLY A 237 -11.45 23.76 -11.27
C GLY A 237 -11.39 25.02 -10.39
N LEU A 238 -10.19 25.58 -10.30
CA LEU A 238 -9.90 26.83 -9.59
C LEU A 238 -10.01 28.03 -10.53
N TYR A 239 -10.65 29.10 -10.05
CA TYR A 239 -10.85 30.33 -10.80
C TYR A 239 -10.55 31.54 -9.91
N GLU A 240 -9.76 32.50 -10.40
CA GLU A 240 -9.42 33.71 -9.64
C GLU A 240 -10.62 34.66 -9.43
N GLN A 241 -11.60 34.62 -10.34
CA GLN A 241 -12.73 35.54 -10.38
C GLN A 241 -14.02 34.78 -10.73
N ALA A 242 -15.15 35.46 -10.53
CA ALA A 242 -16.45 34.93 -10.90
C ALA A 242 -16.52 34.51 -12.38
N ILE A 243 -17.28 33.46 -12.66
CA ILE A 243 -17.44 32.86 -14.00
C ILE A 243 -18.92 32.66 -14.36
N ASP A 244 -19.22 32.62 -15.64
CA ASP A 244 -20.54 32.27 -16.18
C ASP A 244 -20.49 30.90 -16.85
N VAL A 245 -21.02 29.87 -16.18
CA VAL A 245 -20.99 28.49 -16.67
C VAL A 245 -22.24 28.18 -17.48
N ALA A 246 -22.06 27.89 -18.76
CA ALA A 246 -23.14 27.41 -19.62
C ALA A 246 -23.20 25.88 -19.62
N ILE A 247 -24.41 25.31 -19.64
CA ILE A 247 -24.64 23.87 -19.73
C ILE A 247 -25.47 23.59 -20.98
N SER A 248 -25.04 22.62 -21.76
CA SER A 248 -25.70 22.21 -22.99
C SER A 248 -25.66 20.69 -23.12
N THR A 249 -26.34 20.15 -24.13
CA THR A 249 -26.19 18.76 -24.54
C THR A 249 -25.24 18.66 -25.73
N LEU A 250 -24.53 17.54 -25.87
CA LEU A 250 -23.59 17.32 -26.97
C LEU A 250 -24.28 17.37 -28.36
N GLY A 251 -25.53 16.93 -28.44
CA GLY A 251 -26.36 16.99 -29.64
C GLY A 251 -27.66 17.79 -29.44
N GLU A 252 -28.43 17.94 -30.51
CA GLU A 252 -29.80 18.48 -30.43
C GLU A 252 -30.73 17.40 -29.83
N ALA A 253 -31.13 17.56 -28.57
CA ALA A 253 -32.05 16.66 -27.88
C ALA A 253 -33.27 17.43 -27.33
N GLU A 254 -34.46 16.84 -27.46
CA GLU A 254 -35.69 17.38 -26.85
C GLU A 254 -35.78 16.96 -25.38
N GLY A 255 -35.72 17.94 -24.47
CA GLY A 255 -35.78 17.69 -23.03
C GLY A 255 -35.43 18.92 -22.21
N VAL A 256 -35.14 18.70 -20.92
CA VAL A 256 -34.76 19.75 -19.97
C VAL A 256 -33.50 19.35 -19.20
N ILE A 257 -32.59 20.30 -19.01
CA ILE A 257 -31.46 20.15 -18.09
C ILE A 257 -31.93 20.61 -16.71
N ARG A 258 -31.71 19.78 -15.68
CA ARG A 258 -31.94 20.11 -14.28
C ARG A 258 -30.60 20.16 -13.55
N TYR A 259 -30.50 21.02 -12.54
CA TYR A 259 -29.28 21.15 -11.77
C TYR A 259 -29.54 21.45 -10.29
N THR A 260 -28.51 21.23 -9.48
CA THR A 260 -28.45 21.57 -8.06
C THR A 260 -27.11 22.22 -7.75
N THR A 261 -27.08 23.04 -6.71
CA THR A 261 -25.86 23.72 -6.23
C THR A 261 -25.55 23.46 -4.76
N ASP A 262 -26.33 22.59 -4.11
CA ASP A 262 -26.25 22.27 -2.69
C ASP A 262 -25.68 20.86 -2.42
N GLY A 263 -25.15 20.22 -3.46
CA GLY A 263 -24.64 18.86 -3.42
C GLY A 263 -25.70 17.77 -3.52
N SER A 264 -27.01 18.06 -3.56
CA SER A 264 -28.05 17.03 -3.77
C SER A 264 -28.03 16.46 -5.20
N GLU A 265 -28.47 15.22 -5.39
CA GLU A 265 -28.67 14.66 -6.74
C GLU A 265 -29.76 15.44 -7.47
N PRO A 266 -29.56 15.88 -8.73
CA PRO A 266 -30.62 16.46 -9.52
C PRO A 266 -31.75 15.45 -9.74
N ASP A 267 -32.99 15.90 -9.57
CA ASP A 267 -34.21 15.16 -9.83
C ASP A 267 -35.25 16.01 -10.58
N GLU A 268 -36.45 15.46 -10.83
CA GLU A 268 -37.52 16.15 -11.55
C GLU A 268 -38.06 17.41 -10.83
N SER A 269 -37.75 17.55 -9.53
CA SER A 269 -38.12 18.70 -8.70
C SER A 269 -37.05 19.78 -8.63
N SER A 270 -35.80 19.47 -9.02
CA SER A 270 -34.68 20.42 -9.08
C SER A 270 -34.90 21.55 -10.09
N ASP A 271 -34.09 22.60 -10.01
CA ASP A 271 -34.24 23.77 -10.87
C ASP A 271 -33.95 23.45 -12.34
N ILE A 272 -34.73 24.08 -13.23
CA ILE A 272 -34.52 23.97 -14.68
C ILE A 272 -33.44 24.96 -15.10
N TYR A 273 -32.39 24.44 -15.73
CA TYR A 273 -31.37 25.27 -16.35
C TYR A 273 -31.97 26.03 -17.55
N SER A 274 -31.83 27.36 -17.55
CA SER A 274 -32.42 28.22 -18.59
C SER A 274 -31.51 29.36 -19.07
N ALA A 275 -30.41 29.62 -18.36
CA ALA A 275 -29.38 30.60 -18.68
C ALA A 275 -28.07 30.20 -17.97
N PRO A 276 -26.89 30.68 -18.42
CA PRO A 276 -25.62 30.45 -17.74
C PRO A 276 -25.68 30.77 -16.24
N LEU A 277 -25.00 29.93 -15.45
CA LEU A 277 -24.91 30.06 -14.00
C LEU A 277 -23.77 31.04 -13.67
N HIS A 278 -24.11 32.16 -13.03
CA HIS A 278 -23.11 33.11 -12.54
C HIS A 278 -22.60 32.65 -11.17
N LEU A 279 -21.34 32.23 -11.10
CA LEU A 279 -20.70 31.69 -9.90
C LEU A 279 -19.70 32.70 -9.36
N GLU A 280 -20.01 33.32 -8.22
CA GLU A 280 -19.13 34.29 -7.52
C GLU A 280 -18.45 33.68 -6.28
N GLU A 281 -18.88 32.48 -5.87
CA GLU A 281 -18.38 31.75 -4.71
C GLU A 281 -18.21 30.26 -5.03
N ASN A 282 -17.48 29.53 -4.19
CA ASN A 282 -17.29 28.09 -4.34
C ASN A 282 -18.63 27.38 -4.49
N THR A 283 -18.83 26.74 -5.64
CA THR A 283 -20.12 26.12 -5.97
C THR A 283 -19.89 24.77 -6.60
N VAL A 284 -20.58 23.76 -6.08
CA VAL A 284 -20.66 22.45 -6.74
C VAL A 284 -21.89 22.43 -7.62
N VAL A 285 -21.72 22.33 -8.93
CA VAL A 285 -22.83 22.18 -9.87
C VAL A 285 -22.99 20.71 -10.20
N ARG A 286 -24.15 20.14 -9.86
CA ARG A 286 -24.55 18.81 -10.32
C ARG A 286 -25.67 18.99 -11.33
N ALA A 287 -25.58 18.35 -12.48
CA ALA A 287 -26.60 18.46 -13.53
C ALA A 287 -26.96 17.12 -14.16
N ARG A 288 -28.20 17.02 -14.65
CA ARG A 288 -28.70 15.87 -15.40
C ARG A 288 -29.70 16.33 -16.47
N PHE A 289 -29.65 15.72 -17.65
CA PHE A 289 -30.63 15.93 -18.71
C PHE A 289 -31.79 14.94 -18.58
N TYR A 290 -33.01 15.42 -18.78
CA TYR A 290 -34.26 14.64 -18.78
C TYR A 290 -34.93 14.80 -20.13
N ALA A 291 -34.96 13.71 -20.91
CA ALA A 291 -35.65 13.68 -22.20
C ALA A 291 -37.17 13.53 -22.02
N GLU A 292 -37.95 13.74 -23.08
CA GLU A 292 -39.37 13.33 -23.07
C GLU A 292 -39.49 11.81 -22.86
N GLY A 293 -40.00 11.36 -21.71
CA GLY A 293 -40.14 9.95 -21.34
C GLY A 293 -39.46 9.63 -20.00
N ILE A 294 -38.79 8.48 -19.91
CA ILE A 294 -38.01 8.05 -18.72
C ILE A 294 -36.49 8.03 -18.98
N GLU A 295 -36.03 8.47 -20.15
CA GLU A 295 -34.60 8.53 -20.46
C GLU A 295 -33.96 9.76 -19.81
N GLN A 296 -32.84 9.54 -19.11
CA GLN A 296 -32.04 10.58 -18.48
C GLN A 296 -30.56 10.39 -18.83
N SER A 297 -29.78 11.46 -18.85
CA SER A 297 -28.32 11.35 -18.95
C SER A 297 -27.72 10.80 -17.67
N ALA A 298 -26.44 10.42 -17.72
CA ALA A 298 -25.64 10.35 -16.51
C ALA A 298 -25.61 11.73 -15.82
N GLN A 299 -25.43 11.74 -14.50
CA GLN A 299 -25.17 12.98 -13.79
C GLN A 299 -23.74 13.41 -14.04
N VAL A 300 -23.54 14.72 -14.24
CA VAL A 300 -22.23 15.35 -14.25
C VAL A 300 -22.11 16.24 -13.02
N THR A 301 -20.95 16.21 -12.37
CA THR A 301 -20.64 17.00 -11.18
C THR A 301 -19.34 17.76 -11.42
N HIS A 302 -19.35 19.06 -11.16
CA HIS A 302 -18.16 19.90 -11.19
C HIS A 302 -18.11 20.80 -9.96
N SER A 303 -16.98 20.80 -9.27
CA SER A 303 -16.63 21.79 -8.26
C SER A 303 -15.95 22.99 -8.91
N TYR A 304 -16.55 24.17 -8.75
CA TYR A 304 -15.98 25.45 -9.15
C TYR A 304 -15.52 26.17 -7.89
N LEU A 305 -14.20 26.30 -7.73
CA LEU A 305 -13.57 26.92 -6.57
C LEU A 305 -13.11 28.33 -6.94
N ILE A 306 -13.75 29.35 -6.38
CA ILE A 306 -13.57 30.75 -6.75
C ILE A 306 -12.73 31.48 -5.69
N GLY A 307 -11.60 32.04 -6.10
CA GLY A 307 -10.71 32.81 -5.24
C GLY A 307 -10.07 31.98 -4.13
N VAL A 308 -9.95 30.66 -4.33
CA VAL A 308 -9.22 29.78 -3.40
C VAL A 308 -7.73 30.01 -3.57
N ASP A 309 -7.08 30.39 -2.47
CA ASP A 309 -5.63 30.56 -2.35
C ASP A 309 -5.13 29.43 -1.44
N THR A 310 -4.49 28.43 -2.04
CA THR A 310 -3.93 27.27 -1.32
C THR A 310 -2.69 26.79 -2.06
N THR A 311 -1.71 26.33 -1.30
CA THR A 311 -0.46 25.74 -1.76
C THR A 311 -0.50 24.22 -1.77
N LEU A 312 -1.60 23.62 -1.27
CA LEU A 312 -1.81 22.19 -1.19
C LEU A 312 -2.70 21.69 -2.34
N PRO A 313 -2.59 20.41 -2.72
CA PRO A 313 -3.54 19.80 -3.63
C PRO A 313 -4.93 19.77 -2.99
N ILE A 314 -5.96 19.79 -3.81
CA ILE A 314 -7.35 19.90 -3.35
C ILE A 314 -8.08 18.59 -3.54
N VAL A 315 -8.70 18.13 -2.45
CA VAL A 315 -9.71 17.06 -2.49
C VAL A 315 -11.09 17.70 -2.41
N SER A 316 -11.92 17.51 -3.42
CA SER A 316 -13.30 17.98 -3.42
C SER A 316 -14.30 16.82 -3.36
N ILE A 317 -15.13 16.81 -2.32
CA ILE A 317 -16.19 15.83 -2.12
C ILE A 317 -17.54 16.50 -2.36
N SER A 318 -18.31 15.96 -3.30
CA SER A 318 -19.70 16.34 -3.53
C SER A 318 -20.64 15.21 -3.12
N THR A 319 -21.63 15.52 -2.30
CA THR A 319 -22.60 14.54 -1.81
C THR A 319 -23.90 15.18 -1.36
N ALA A 320 -25.00 14.42 -1.42
CA ALA A 320 -26.27 14.91 -0.90
C ALA A 320 -26.12 15.20 0.61
N PRO A 321 -26.54 16.37 1.13
CA PRO A 321 -26.36 16.72 2.54
C PRO A 321 -26.91 15.67 3.52
N ALA A 322 -27.98 14.96 3.14
CA ALA A 322 -28.55 13.86 3.91
C ALA A 322 -27.54 12.73 4.20
N ASN A 323 -26.59 12.46 3.29
CA ASN A 323 -25.57 11.43 3.47
C ASN A 323 -24.66 11.72 4.67
N LEU A 324 -24.46 12.98 5.01
CA LEU A 324 -23.65 13.40 6.16
C LEU A 324 -24.51 13.67 7.39
N TYR A 325 -25.66 14.33 7.22
CA TYR A 325 -26.37 14.97 8.33
C TYR A 325 -27.78 14.45 8.62
N ASP A 326 -28.33 13.57 7.79
CA ASP A 326 -29.63 12.99 8.08
C ASP A 326 -29.60 12.19 9.41
N ARG A 327 -30.71 12.21 10.13
CA ARG A 327 -30.79 11.57 11.44
C ARG A 327 -30.65 10.04 11.35
N GLU A 328 -31.19 9.41 10.32
CA GLU A 328 -31.21 7.95 10.16
C GLU A 328 -29.99 7.46 9.38
N ILE A 329 -29.64 8.15 8.29
CA ILE A 329 -28.58 7.69 7.37
C ILE A 329 -27.31 8.53 7.43
N GLY A 330 -27.34 9.73 8.00
CA GLY A 330 -26.20 10.65 8.01
C GLY A 330 -25.02 10.07 8.78
N ILE A 331 -23.87 9.93 8.11
CA ILE A 331 -22.69 9.26 8.70
C ILE A 331 -21.86 10.17 9.62
N TYR A 332 -22.12 11.48 9.61
CA TYR A 332 -21.32 12.45 10.37
C TYR A 332 -21.92 12.81 11.73
N VAL A 333 -23.19 12.42 11.97
CA VAL A 333 -23.98 12.85 13.12
C VAL A 333 -24.14 11.75 14.18
N PRO A 334 -24.53 12.09 15.42
CA PRO A 334 -24.92 11.08 16.40
C PRO A 334 -26.13 10.25 15.93
N GLY A 335 -27.11 10.90 15.30
CA GLY A 335 -28.25 10.24 14.65
C GLY A 335 -29.07 9.30 15.55
N ILE A 336 -29.70 8.28 14.95
CA ILE A 336 -30.57 7.33 15.67
C ILE A 336 -29.79 6.32 16.53
N TYR A 337 -28.49 6.15 16.29
CA TYR A 337 -27.64 5.21 17.03
C TYR A 337 -26.97 5.82 18.27
N TYR A 338 -27.24 7.09 18.56
CA TYR A 338 -26.79 7.70 19.81
C TYR A 338 -27.48 7.04 21.01
N ASN A 339 -26.68 6.60 21.98
CA ASN A 339 -27.14 5.94 23.19
C ASN A 339 -26.62 6.70 24.43
N PRO A 340 -27.46 7.55 25.06
CA PRO A 340 -27.08 8.30 26.25
C PRO A 340 -26.85 7.43 27.49
N GLU A 341 -27.29 6.17 27.47
CA GLU A 341 -27.16 5.22 28.59
C GLU A 341 -25.95 4.28 28.45
N ALA A 342 -25.17 4.41 27.37
CA ALA A 342 -23.93 3.66 27.21
C ALA A 342 -22.88 4.13 28.23
N PRO A 343 -21.86 3.29 28.57
CA PRO A 343 -20.76 3.72 29.43
C PRO A 343 -20.02 4.96 28.89
N ASN A 344 -19.87 5.04 27.56
CA ASN A 344 -19.20 6.13 26.83
C ASN A 344 -20.15 6.67 25.74
N PRO A 345 -21.19 7.45 26.08
CA PRO A 345 -22.22 7.89 25.13
C PRO A 345 -21.68 8.65 23.92
N GLU A 346 -20.61 9.43 24.10
CA GLU A 346 -19.94 10.22 23.07
C GLU A 346 -19.32 9.36 21.96
N HIS A 347 -19.00 8.10 22.23
CA HIS A 347 -18.53 7.14 21.22
C HIS A 347 -19.69 6.42 20.50
N THR A 348 -20.93 6.72 20.84
CA THR A 348 -22.11 6.13 20.19
C THR A 348 -22.72 7.08 19.19
N GLY A 349 -23.21 6.54 18.08
CA GLY A 349 -23.87 7.33 17.05
C GLY A 349 -23.79 6.70 15.68
N ASN A 350 -24.38 7.36 14.68
CA ASN A 350 -24.25 6.97 13.28
C ASN A 350 -22.78 7.00 12.84
N PHE A 351 -22.01 7.99 13.28
CA PHE A 351 -20.57 8.08 12.99
C PHE A 351 -19.76 6.87 13.48
N ALA A 352 -20.25 6.15 14.48
CA ALA A 352 -19.56 4.98 15.04
C ALA A 352 -19.84 3.69 14.26
N GLN A 353 -20.80 3.73 13.33
CA GLN A 353 -21.24 2.54 12.61
C GLN A 353 -20.24 2.11 11.52
N SER A 354 -20.37 0.87 11.08
CA SER A 354 -19.45 0.25 10.12
C SER A 354 -20.16 -0.76 9.22
N GLY A 355 -19.46 -1.23 8.18
CA GLY A 355 -20.01 -2.08 7.12
C GLY A 355 -20.38 -1.28 5.87
N THR A 356 -20.67 -1.98 4.79
CA THR A 356 -21.09 -1.42 3.49
C THR A 356 -22.38 -0.61 3.60
N GLU A 357 -23.29 -0.98 4.51
CA GLU A 357 -24.54 -0.24 4.79
C GLU A 357 -24.32 1.19 5.30
N TRP A 358 -23.11 1.50 5.78
CA TRP A 358 -22.71 2.82 6.27
C TRP A 358 -21.80 3.56 5.31
N GLU A 359 -21.67 3.06 4.08
CA GLU A 359 -21.04 3.75 2.95
C GLU A 359 -22.04 4.71 2.30
N ARG A 360 -21.58 5.90 1.92
CA ARG A 360 -22.41 6.89 1.23
C ARG A 360 -21.80 7.26 -0.11
N PRO A 361 -22.62 7.43 -1.16
CA PRO A 361 -22.13 7.84 -2.45
C PRO A 361 -21.62 9.28 -2.39
N ILE A 362 -20.51 9.52 -3.07
CA ILE A 362 -19.94 10.84 -3.34
C ILE A 362 -19.54 10.92 -4.80
N HIS A 363 -19.34 12.15 -5.27
CA HIS A 363 -18.46 12.43 -6.38
C HIS A 363 -17.15 13.00 -5.81
N LEU A 364 -16.02 12.42 -6.21
CA LEU A 364 -14.68 12.80 -5.79
C LEU A 364 -13.97 13.49 -6.95
N GLU A 365 -13.49 14.70 -6.73
CA GLU A 365 -12.55 15.38 -7.61
C GLU A 365 -11.23 15.61 -6.86
N PHE A 366 -10.11 15.46 -7.56
CA PHE A 366 -8.77 15.78 -7.05
C PHE A 366 -8.10 16.76 -7.99
N PHE A 367 -7.56 17.84 -7.43
CA PHE A 367 -6.84 18.87 -8.15
C PHE A 367 -5.41 18.97 -7.62
N GLU A 368 -4.45 19.04 -8.53
CA GLU A 368 -3.05 19.34 -8.20
C GLU A 368 -2.89 20.80 -7.73
N GLU A 369 -1.74 21.15 -7.16
CA GLU A 369 -1.46 22.48 -6.61
C GLU A 369 -1.58 23.58 -7.68
N ASN A 370 -1.39 23.23 -8.95
CA ASN A 370 -1.57 24.12 -10.10
C ASN A 370 -3.04 24.33 -10.52
N GLY A 371 -3.98 23.65 -9.87
CA GLY A 371 -5.42 23.66 -10.15
C GLY A 371 -5.89 22.70 -11.25
N GLU A 372 -5.00 21.88 -11.80
CA GLU A 372 -5.33 20.85 -12.79
C GLU A 372 -6.13 19.73 -12.14
N ARG A 373 -7.31 19.42 -12.71
CA ARG A 373 -8.11 18.29 -12.25
C ARG A 373 -7.60 16.98 -12.84
N VAL A 374 -7.01 16.16 -11.98
CA VAL A 374 -6.42 14.86 -12.35
C VAL A 374 -7.32 13.67 -12.05
N LEU A 375 -8.34 13.86 -11.20
CA LEU A 375 -9.34 12.83 -10.90
C LEU A 375 -10.74 13.43 -10.88
N SER A 376 -11.72 12.71 -11.45
CA SER A 376 -13.15 13.01 -11.31
C SER A 376 -13.97 11.74 -11.48
N GLN A 377 -14.47 11.17 -10.39
CA GLN A 377 -15.27 9.94 -10.44
C GLN A 377 -16.25 9.81 -9.27
N GLY A 378 -17.24 8.91 -9.43
CA GLY A 378 -18.04 8.45 -8.31
C GLY A 378 -17.22 7.58 -7.36
N ALA A 379 -17.49 7.71 -6.06
CA ALA A 379 -16.83 6.95 -5.01
C ALA A 379 -17.75 6.75 -3.79
N GLY A 380 -17.32 5.88 -2.87
CA GLY A 380 -17.95 5.70 -1.57
C GLY A 380 -17.15 6.39 -0.45
N ILE A 381 -17.84 6.93 0.55
CA ILE A 381 -17.22 7.41 1.80
C ILE A 381 -17.75 6.72 3.03
N ARG A 382 -16.87 6.53 4.04
CA ARG A 382 -17.22 6.07 5.40
C ARG A 382 -16.40 6.77 6.46
N MET A 383 -16.90 6.78 7.69
CA MET A 383 -16.11 7.23 8.85
C MET A 383 -14.90 6.32 9.12
N HIS A 384 -13.73 6.93 9.26
CA HIS A 384 -12.51 6.28 9.76
C HIS A 384 -12.34 6.51 11.28
N GLY A 385 -11.50 5.71 11.93
CA GLY A 385 -11.09 5.91 13.33
C GLY A 385 -11.91 5.12 14.35
N GLY A 386 -11.42 5.13 15.59
CA GLY A 386 -12.14 4.65 16.78
C GLY A 386 -12.61 5.84 17.60
N ALA A 387 -11.71 6.36 18.44
CA ALA A 387 -11.95 7.53 19.28
C ALA A 387 -12.09 8.84 18.47
N SER A 388 -11.27 9.03 17.43
CA SER A 388 -11.29 10.24 16.59
C SER A 388 -12.61 10.48 15.84
N ARG A 389 -13.55 9.52 15.86
CA ARG A 389 -14.91 9.73 15.35
C ARG A 389 -15.76 10.64 16.24
N THR A 390 -15.33 10.95 17.46
CA THR A 390 -16.09 11.82 18.37
C THR A 390 -15.78 13.30 18.12
N VAL A 391 -14.62 13.63 17.54
CA VAL A 391 -14.18 15.03 17.34
C VAL A 391 -14.93 15.72 16.19
N PRO A 392 -15.03 17.06 16.17
CA PRO A 392 -15.79 17.80 15.14
C PRO A 392 -15.29 17.58 13.71
N ARG A 393 -13.98 17.50 13.49
CA ARG A 393 -13.33 17.20 12.19
C ARG A 393 -13.02 15.72 12.08
N LYS A 394 -13.89 14.92 11.45
CA LYS A 394 -13.77 13.45 11.38
C LYS A 394 -13.01 13.01 10.13
N SER A 395 -12.36 11.86 10.22
CA SER A 395 -11.65 11.24 9.10
C SER A 395 -12.58 10.44 8.16
N PHE A 396 -12.28 10.42 6.87
CA PHE A 396 -13.04 9.70 5.84
C PHE A 396 -12.21 8.60 5.17
N ARG A 397 -12.78 7.40 5.06
CA ARG A 397 -12.28 6.35 4.14
C ARG A 397 -12.92 6.58 2.78
N LEU A 398 -12.11 6.60 1.73
CA LEU A 398 -12.53 6.69 0.33
C LEU A 398 -12.50 5.29 -0.29
N TYR A 399 -13.51 4.97 -1.10
CA TYR A 399 -13.68 3.67 -1.74
C TYR A 399 -13.96 3.83 -3.23
N ALA A 400 -13.09 3.29 -4.08
CA ALA A 400 -13.39 3.07 -5.48
C ALA A 400 -14.10 1.72 -5.62
N ARG A 401 -15.30 1.70 -6.20
CA ARG A 401 -16.11 0.49 -6.41
C ARG A 401 -16.93 0.60 -7.69
N SER A 402 -17.15 -0.55 -8.31
CA SER A 402 -18.03 -0.68 -9.48
C SER A 402 -19.45 -0.14 -9.25
N ASP A 403 -19.93 -0.17 -8.01
CA ASP A 403 -21.26 0.35 -7.64
C ASP A 403 -21.37 1.88 -7.80
N TYR A 404 -20.22 2.58 -7.88
CA TYR A 404 -20.13 4.04 -8.07
C TYR A 404 -19.52 4.44 -9.43
N GLY A 405 -19.25 3.48 -10.31
CA GLY A 405 -18.52 3.70 -11.57
C GLY A 405 -17.17 2.99 -11.54
N GLU A 406 -16.08 3.75 -11.62
CA GLU A 406 -14.73 3.20 -11.61
C GLU A 406 -14.39 2.53 -10.26
N ASN A 407 -13.72 1.37 -10.33
CA ASN A 407 -13.37 0.54 -9.17
C ASN A 407 -11.92 0.72 -8.69
N ARG A 408 -11.20 1.68 -9.28
CA ARG A 408 -9.87 2.15 -8.88
C ARG A 408 -9.83 3.69 -8.82
N PHE A 409 -8.95 4.25 -8.01
CA PHE A 409 -8.49 5.63 -8.20
C PHE A 409 -7.22 5.53 -9.03
N ARG A 410 -7.30 5.84 -10.32
CA ARG A 410 -6.19 5.72 -11.28
C ARG A 410 -5.41 7.03 -11.34
N TYR A 411 -4.57 7.23 -10.34
CA TYR A 411 -3.69 8.39 -10.25
C TYR A 411 -2.55 8.11 -9.26
N PRO A 412 -1.28 8.46 -9.56
CA PRO A 412 -0.18 8.37 -8.59
C PRO A 412 -0.29 9.48 -7.55
N PHE A 413 -1.05 9.25 -6.48
CA PHE A 413 -1.30 10.28 -5.46
C PHE A 413 -0.06 10.65 -4.64
N PHE A 414 0.94 9.78 -4.56
CA PHE A 414 2.14 9.93 -3.72
C PHE A 414 3.37 9.91 -4.63
N GLU A 415 4.20 10.96 -4.58
CA GLU A 415 5.31 11.15 -5.53
C GLU A 415 6.39 10.06 -5.40
N GLU A 416 6.54 9.49 -4.22
CA GLU A 416 7.56 8.51 -3.88
C GLU A 416 7.11 7.06 -4.09
N ASP A 417 5.92 6.87 -4.66
CA ASP A 417 5.32 5.57 -4.93
C ASP A 417 5.28 5.30 -6.43
N THR A 418 5.61 4.07 -6.83
CA THR A 418 5.56 3.68 -8.25
C THR A 418 4.18 3.23 -8.70
N ARG A 419 3.21 3.13 -7.78
CA ARG A 419 1.85 2.67 -8.08
C ARG A 419 1.04 3.79 -8.72
N GLU A 420 0.32 3.42 -9.78
CA GLU A 420 -0.54 4.35 -10.53
C GLU A 420 -2.04 4.18 -10.20
N GLU A 421 -2.39 3.21 -9.35
CA GLU A 421 -3.77 2.96 -8.96
C GLU A 421 -3.95 2.51 -7.51
N TYR A 422 -5.09 2.90 -6.92
CA TYR A 422 -5.47 2.58 -5.54
C TYR A 422 -6.93 2.14 -5.44
N ASN A 423 -7.24 1.18 -4.56
CA ASN A 423 -8.64 0.82 -4.28
C ASN A 423 -9.27 1.69 -3.19
N ARG A 424 -8.47 2.03 -2.18
CA ARG A 424 -8.93 2.72 -0.98
C ARG A 424 -7.89 3.72 -0.54
N LEU A 425 -8.36 4.89 -0.18
CA LEU A 425 -7.56 5.97 0.39
C LEU A 425 -8.20 6.42 1.69
N LEU A 426 -7.45 7.19 2.47
CA LEU A 426 -7.90 7.77 3.73
C LEU A 426 -7.66 9.27 3.69
N LEU A 427 -8.69 10.06 3.99
CA LEU A 427 -8.54 11.45 4.38
C LEU A 427 -8.53 11.50 5.91
N ARG A 428 -7.33 11.53 6.50
CA ARG A 428 -7.14 11.51 7.95
C ARG A 428 -7.10 12.94 8.48
N ASN A 429 -7.81 13.16 9.58
CA ASN A 429 -7.81 14.40 10.37
C ASN A 429 -6.61 14.49 11.33
N SER A 430 -5.60 13.62 11.21
CA SER A 430 -4.46 13.50 12.15
C SER A 430 -4.76 12.85 13.50
N GLY A 431 -5.91 12.16 13.66
CA GLY A 431 -6.14 11.31 14.85
C GLY A 431 -6.21 12.10 16.16
N ASN A 432 -5.40 11.75 17.16
CA ASN A 432 -5.32 12.51 18.41
C ASN A 432 -4.54 13.83 18.27
N ASP A 433 -3.74 13.98 17.20
CA ASP A 433 -3.00 15.21 16.87
C ASP A 433 -3.85 16.22 16.07
N TRP A 434 -5.16 15.95 15.89
CA TRP A 434 -6.05 16.76 15.04
C TRP A 434 -6.17 18.24 15.40
N ASN A 435 -5.88 18.61 16.65
CA ASN A 435 -5.92 19.97 17.16
C ASN A 435 -4.54 20.47 17.65
N ASN A 436 -3.46 19.80 17.25
CA ASN A 436 -2.08 20.17 17.54
C ASN A 436 -1.33 20.37 16.22
N THR A 437 -0.36 19.52 15.86
CA THR A 437 0.51 19.83 14.70
C THR A 437 -0.11 19.52 13.35
N LEU A 438 -1.08 18.60 13.29
CA LEU A 438 -1.73 18.06 12.09
C LEU A 438 -0.88 17.08 11.27
N PHE A 439 0.42 16.94 11.53
CA PHE A 439 1.31 16.09 10.73
C PHE A 439 2.11 15.08 11.58
N ARG A 440 1.95 15.04 12.91
CA ARG A 440 2.74 14.19 13.81
C ARG A 440 2.83 12.73 13.37
N ASP A 441 1.69 12.06 13.18
CA ASP A 441 1.67 10.67 12.71
C ASP A 441 2.31 10.50 11.32
N ALA A 442 2.16 11.47 10.42
CA ALA A 442 2.77 11.42 9.11
C ALA A 442 4.30 11.58 9.18
N MET A 443 4.79 12.50 10.01
CA MET A 443 6.24 12.70 10.25
C MET A 443 6.87 11.44 10.81
N LEU A 444 6.22 10.79 11.76
CA LEU A 444 6.76 9.56 12.34
C LEU A 444 6.78 8.39 11.34
N GLN A 445 5.89 8.41 10.35
CA GLN A 445 5.88 7.43 9.26
C GLN A 445 6.97 7.74 8.22
N GLU A 446 7.24 9.03 7.99
CA GLU A 446 8.36 9.50 7.15
C GLU A 446 9.71 9.09 7.74
N LEU A 447 9.88 9.32 9.04
CA LEU A 447 11.14 9.08 9.74
C LEU A 447 11.62 7.63 9.67
N ILE A 448 10.66 6.70 9.60
CA ILE A 448 10.90 5.25 9.54
C ILE A 448 10.66 4.68 8.13
N ARG A 449 10.59 5.51 7.09
CA ARG A 449 10.27 5.08 5.73
C ARG A 449 11.25 4.03 5.20
N ASP A 450 12.53 4.13 5.58
CA ASP A 450 13.60 3.20 5.16
C ASP A 450 13.78 1.99 6.10
N PHE A 451 12.95 1.87 7.13
CA PHE A 451 12.95 0.69 7.99
C PHE A 451 12.35 -0.50 7.23
N ASP A 452 12.67 -1.72 7.65
CA ASP A 452 12.04 -2.93 7.11
C ASP A 452 10.63 -3.15 7.70
N VAL A 453 9.75 -2.16 7.57
CA VAL A 453 8.36 -2.21 8.07
C VAL A 453 7.40 -1.61 7.06
N GLU A 454 6.14 -2.04 7.10
CA GLU A 454 5.12 -1.34 6.32
C GLU A 454 4.75 -0.02 6.98
N THR A 455 4.89 1.07 6.23
CA THR A 455 4.52 2.45 6.58
C THR A 455 3.33 2.95 5.75
N GLN A 456 2.69 4.03 6.19
CA GLN A 456 1.58 4.67 5.49
C GLN A 456 2.01 5.97 4.82
N LEU A 457 2.01 6.00 3.47
CA LEU A 457 2.31 7.21 2.70
C LEU A 457 1.39 8.38 3.04
N TYR A 458 1.88 9.57 2.76
CA TYR A 458 1.31 10.84 3.17
C TYR A 458 1.35 11.87 2.06
N ARG A 459 0.24 12.60 1.89
CA ARG A 459 0.18 13.85 1.14
C ARG A 459 -0.79 14.81 1.84
N PRO A 460 -0.35 16.00 2.28
CA PRO A 460 -1.26 17.00 2.83
C PRO A 460 -2.17 17.52 1.72
N SER A 461 -3.42 17.79 2.05
CA SER A 461 -4.42 18.26 1.08
C SER A 461 -5.43 19.19 1.74
N THR A 462 -5.96 20.12 0.95
CA THR A 462 -7.08 20.95 1.36
C THR A 462 -8.38 20.24 1.00
N LEU A 463 -9.27 20.04 1.98
CA LEU A 463 -10.57 19.40 1.74
C LEU A 463 -11.66 20.45 1.50
N PHE A 464 -12.46 20.24 0.46
CA PHE A 464 -13.75 20.90 0.27
C PHE A 464 -14.89 19.88 0.27
N VAL A 465 -15.98 20.18 0.97
CA VAL A 465 -17.20 19.36 0.95
C VAL A 465 -18.36 20.22 0.48
N ASN A 466 -18.97 19.86 -0.64
CA ASN A 466 -20.01 20.66 -1.31
C ASN A 466 -19.61 22.13 -1.52
N GLY A 467 -18.34 22.38 -1.82
CA GLY A 467 -17.78 23.74 -2.03
C GLY A 467 -17.39 24.46 -0.75
N GLU A 468 -17.72 23.93 0.43
CA GLU A 468 -17.31 24.50 1.72
C GLU A 468 -15.89 24.07 2.06
N TYR A 469 -15.04 25.01 2.48
CA TYR A 469 -13.69 24.72 2.99
C TYR A 469 -13.75 23.96 4.33
N TRP A 470 -13.01 22.85 4.40
CA TRP A 470 -12.96 21.94 5.55
C TRP A 470 -11.56 21.82 6.16
N GLY A 471 -10.60 22.64 5.74
CA GLY A 471 -9.26 22.62 6.30
C GLY A 471 -8.36 21.55 5.72
N ILE A 472 -7.19 21.47 6.34
CA ILE A 472 -6.12 20.52 6.03
C ILE A 472 -6.54 19.12 6.47
N TYR A 473 -6.40 18.17 5.54
CA TYR A 473 -6.53 16.73 5.74
C TYR A 473 -5.33 16.02 5.14
N ASN A 474 -4.98 14.88 5.73
CA ASN A 474 -3.89 14.05 5.26
C ASN A 474 -4.46 12.97 4.33
N LEU A 475 -4.14 13.01 3.04
CA LEU A 475 -4.36 11.87 2.17
C LEU A 475 -3.35 10.79 2.55
N ARG A 476 -3.84 9.60 2.89
CA ARG A 476 -3.03 8.46 3.34
C ARG A 476 -3.41 7.19 2.62
N GLU A 477 -2.44 6.31 2.50
CA GLU A 477 -2.70 4.90 2.25
C GLU A 477 -3.45 4.24 3.40
N ARG A 478 -3.99 3.06 3.13
CA ARG A 478 -4.70 2.26 4.13
C ARG A 478 -4.31 0.79 4.02
N PHE A 479 -3.81 0.24 5.11
CA PHE A 479 -3.63 -1.20 5.24
C PHE A 479 -4.98 -1.92 5.25
N ASP A 480 -5.19 -2.73 4.22
CA ASP A 480 -6.22 -3.74 4.11
C ASP A 480 -5.80 -4.76 3.04
N ASN A 481 -6.69 -5.69 2.72
CA ASN A 481 -6.45 -6.73 1.73
C ASN A 481 -5.95 -6.19 0.38
N HIS A 482 -6.42 -5.03 -0.08
CA HIS A 482 -5.99 -4.47 -1.37
C HIS A 482 -4.61 -3.84 -1.30
N TYR A 483 -4.22 -3.29 -0.14
CA TYR A 483 -2.85 -2.79 0.04
C TYR A 483 -1.83 -3.90 -0.14
N TYR A 484 -2.04 -5.06 0.51
CA TYR A 484 -1.10 -6.19 0.40
C TYR A 484 -1.13 -6.83 -0.99
N GLU A 485 -2.30 -6.91 -1.63
CA GLU A 485 -2.46 -7.34 -3.02
C GLU A 485 -1.64 -6.46 -3.97
N ILE A 486 -1.84 -5.14 -3.92
CA ILE A 486 -1.22 -4.21 -4.87
C ILE A 486 0.27 -4.00 -4.56
N LYS A 487 0.64 -3.81 -3.30
CA LYS A 487 2.02 -3.45 -2.92
C LYS A 487 2.95 -4.65 -2.85
N HIS A 488 2.46 -5.78 -2.35
CA HIS A 488 3.29 -6.96 -2.11
C HIS A 488 3.00 -8.11 -3.10
N GLY A 489 2.02 -7.96 -4.00
CA GLY A 489 1.63 -9.01 -4.94
C GLY A 489 1.01 -10.23 -4.25
N VAL A 490 0.55 -10.07 -3.01
CA VAL A 490 0.00 -11.17 -2.19
C VAL A 490 -1.35 -11.60 -2.76
N ASP A 491 -1.54 -12.90 -2.96
CA ASP A 491 -2.88 -13.41 -3.28
C ASP A 491 -3.81 -13.16 -2.07
N PRO A 492 -4.92 -12.40 -2.22
CA PRO A 492 -5.85 -12.16 -1.12
C PRO A 492 -6.39 -13.44 -0.46
N GLN A 493 -6.42 -14.57 -1.18
CA GLN A 493 -6.84 -15.86 -0.64
C GLN A 493 -5.79 -16.52 0.26
N ASN A 494 -4.54 -16.05 0.21
CA ASN A 494 -3.42 -16.52 1.02
C ASN A 494 -3.02 -15.53 2.12
N LEU A 495 -3.60 -14.34 2.16
CA LEU A 495 -3.34 -13.36 3.21
C LEU A 495 -3.89 -13.83 4.57
N ASP A 496 -3.04 -13.82 5.59
CA ASP A 496 -3.44 -13.68 6.99
C ASP A 496 -3.16 -12.24 7.41
N PHE A 497 -4.16 -11.53 7.91
CA PHE A 497 -4.00 -10.16 8.41
C PHE A 497 -4.72 -10.02 9.74
N LEU A 498 -3.95 -9.71 10.78
CA LEU A 498 -4.38 -9.70 12.17
C LEU A 498 -4.17 -8.32 12.80
N GLU A 499 -4.94 -8.04 13.84
CA GLU A 499 -4.88 -6.80 14.61
C GLU A 499 -4.90 -7.11 16.12
N ASN A 500 -4.14 -6.35 16.91
CA ASN A 500 -4.09 -6.47 18.37
C ASN A 500 -3.88 -7.92 18.85
N ASP A 501 -4.75 -8.43 19.72
CA ASP A 501 -4.69 -9.78 20.30
C ASP A 501 -5.21 -10.85 19.33
N ALA A 502 -4.47 -11.04 18.23
CA ALA A 502 -4.74 -12.00 17.14
C ALA A 502 -6.15 -11.89 16.54
N VAL A 503 -6.72 -10.68 16.52
CA VAL A 503 -8.05 -10.44 15.95
C VAL A 503 -7.98 -10.52 14.44
N ILE A 504 -8.73 -11.45 13.85
CA ILE A 504 -8.73 -11.70 12.41
C ILE A 504 -9.38 -10.54 11.67
N ARG A 505 -8.63 -9.95 10.73
CA ARG A 505 -9.16 -9.05 9.69
C ARG A 505 -9.34 -9.79 8.38
N GLU A 506 -8.36 -10.61 8.00
CA GLU A 506 -8.42 -11.52 6.85
C GLU A 506 -7.73 -12.86 7.22
N GLY A 507 -8.16 -13.97 6.59
CA GLY A 507 -7.53 -15.28 6.80
C GLY A 507 -7.86 -15.96 8.13
N THR A 508 -6.84 -16.47 8.81
CA THR A 508 -6.85 -17.19 10.08
C THR A 508 -5.72 -16.70 11.01
N ASN A 509 -5.81 -17.05 12.29
CA ASN A 509 -4.74 -16.81 13.28
C ASN A 509 -4.09 -18.11 13.79
N ASP A 510 -4.41 -19.27 13.20
CA ASP A 510 -3.99 -20.58 13.70
C ASP A 510 -2.46 -20.70 13.85
N ASP A 511 -1.70 -20.33 12.82
CA ASP A 511 -0.24 -20.46 12.86
C ASP A 511 0.42 -19.43 13.79
N TYR A 512 -0.20 -18.25 13.98
CA TYR A 512 0.28 -17.27 14.96
C TYR A 512 0.10 -17.80 16.39
N LEU A 513 -1.08 -18.34 16.70
CA LEU A 513 -1.36 -18.94 18.01
C LEU A 513 -0.49 -20.18 18.26
N ALA A 514 -0.19 -20.97 17.23
CA ALA A 514 0.73 -22.10 17.32
C ALA A 514 2.17 -21.63 17.63
N LEU A 515 2.63 -20.55 16.99
CA LEU A 515 3.91 -19.92 17.29
C LEU A 515 3.98 -19.45 18.75
N LEU A 516 2.96 -18.73 19.24
CA LEU A 516 2.93 -18.27 20.63
C LEU A 516 2.95 -19.45 21.61
N ALA A 517 2.17 -20.51 21.36
CA ALA A 517 2.18 -21.71 22.19
C ALA A 517 3.55 -22.41 22.19
N TYR A 518 4.24 -22.44 21.04
CA TYR A 518 5.61 -22.96 20.97
C TYR A 518 6.57 -22.14 21.84
N MET A 519 6.50 -20.80 21.75
CA MET A 519 7.32 -19.90 22.54
C MET A 519 7.04 -20.03 24.05
N GLU A 520 5.77 -20.23 24.45
CA GLU A 520 5.40 -20.48 25.85
C GLU A 520 6.01 -21.78 26.40
N GLU A 521 6.06 -22.83 25.57
CA GLU A 521 6.60 -24.13 25.96
C GLU A 521 8.13 -24.19 25.94
N ASN A 522 8.78 -23.53 24.97
CA ASN A 522 10.21 -23.70 24.68
C ASN A 522 11.07 -22.46 24.99
N GLY A 523 10.47 -21.28 25.14
CA GLY A 523 11.20 -20.00 25.19
C GLY A 523 11.88 -19.66 23.86
N ALA A 524 12.87 -18.76 23.89
CA ALA A 524 13.73 -18.44 22.73
C ALA A 524 15.24 -18.48 23.02
N ALA A 525 15.65 -18.77 24.26
CA ALA A 525 17.05 -18.69 24.68
C ALA A 525 17.99 -19.70 23.98
N SER A 526 17.49 -20.85 23.52
CA SER A 526 18.31 -21.83 22.79
C SER A 526 18.38 -21.53 21.30
N ALA A 527 19.50 -21.88 20.66
CA ALA A 527 19.70 -21.70 19.22
C ALA A 527 18.60 -22.41 18.40
N GLU A 528 18.20 -23.62 18.80
CA GLU A 528 17.17 -24.39 18.10
C GLU A 528 15.79 -23.73 18.20
N ALA A 529 15.44 -23.18 19.37
CA ALA A 529 14.18 -22.47 19.56
C ALA A 529 14.16 -21.17 18.75
N TYR A 530 15.26 -20.41 18.79
CA TYR A 530 15.39 -19.17 18.03
C TYR A 530 15.37 -19.41 16.51
N GLU A 531 16.02 -20.46 16.01
CA GLU A 531 15.99 -20.83 14.59
C GLU A 531 14.56 -21.16 14.13
N PHE A 532 13.80 -21.93 14.93
CA PHE A 532 12.40 -22.22 14.63
C PHE A 532 11.53 -20.95 14.63
N ILE A 533 11.67 -20.09 15.62
CA ILE A 533 10.90 -18.83 15.70
C ILE A 533 11.26 -17.92 14.51
N SER A 534 12.54 -17.83 14.16
CA SER A 534 13.05 -17.05 13.02
C SER A 534 12.63 -17.60 11.66
N SER A 535 12.22 -18.88 11.59
CA SER A 535 11.61 -19.43 10.38
C SER A 535 10.16 -18.98 10.19
N GLN A 536 9.50 -18.50 11.25
CA GLN A 536 8.09 -18.09 11.26
C GLN A 536 7.91 -16.56 11.30
N VAL A 537 8.89 -15.84 11.84
CA VAL A 537 8.86 -14.38 12.02
C VAL A 537 10.00 -13.76 11.24
N ASP A 538 9.70 -12.68 10.53
CA ASP A 538 10.74 -11.85 9.95
C ASP A 538 11.41 -11.03 11.05
N MET A 539 12.57 -11.50 11.52
CA MET A 539 13.28 -10.88 12.65
C MET A 539 13.73 -9.46 12.34
N ASN A 540 14.04 -9.15 11.07
CA ASN A 540 14.50 -7.81 10.72
C ASN A 540 13.37 -6.81 10.82
N ASN A 541 12.22 -7.16 10.25
CA ASN A 541 11.00 -6.39 10.38
C ASN A 541 10.54 -6.27 11.83
N PHE A 542 10.56 -7.35 12.61
CA PHE A 542 10.13 -7.31 14.00
C PHE A 542 11.03 -6.41 14.85
N ILE A 543 12.35 -6.49 14.71
CA ILE A 543 13.28 -5.61 15.44
C ILE A 543 13.01 -4.14 15.08
N ASP A 544 12.88 -3.81 13.80
CA ASP A 544 12.63 -2.43 13.35
C ASP A 544 11.31 -1.88 13.85
N TYR A 545 10.26 -2.69 13.82
CA TYR A 545 8.95 -2.35 14.37
C TYR A 545 9.04 -1.98 15.86
N GLN A 546 9.80 -2.77 16.64
CA GLN A 546 9.99 -2.51 18.07
C GLN A 546 10.80 -1.23 18.29
N ILE A 547 11.91 -1.05 17.57
CA ILE A 547 12.75 0.15 17.65
C ILE A 547 11.94 1.40 17.34
N ALA A 548 11.16 1.40 16.25
CA ALA A 548 10.31 2.50 15.87
C ALA A 548 9.32 2.87 17.00
N GLN A 549 8.54 1.91 17.49
CA GLN A 549 7.54 2.18 18.55
C GLN A 549 8.17 2.68 19.86
N ILE A 550 9.32 2.11 20.23
CA ILE A 550 10.05 2.50 21.45
C ILE A 550 10.60 3.92 21.33
N PHE A 551 11.26 4.25 20.21
CA PHE A 551 11.84 5.58 20.01
C PHE A 551 10.76 6.66 20.01
N VAL A 552 9.71 6.50 19.20
CA VAL A 552 8.62 7.50 19.07
C VAL A 552 7.79 7.65 20.34
N ARG A 553 7.96 6.75 21.32
CA ARG A 553 7.23 6.74 22.59
C ARG A 553 5.72 6.63 22.37
N ASN A 554 5.30 5.71 21.51
CA ASN A 554 3.88 5.41 21.36
C ASN A 554 3.37 4.70 22.62
N THR A 555 2.59 5.39 23.44
CA THR A 555 2.07 4.83 24.71
C THR A 555 0.70 4.18 24.59
N ASP A 556 0.09 4.20 23.41
CA ASP A 556 -1.10 3.39 23.09
C ASP A 556 -0.69 1.97 22.64
N TRP A 557 0.54 1.82 22.14
CA TRP A 557 1.24 0.55 21.94
C TRP A 557 1.98 0.14 23.23
N PRO A 558 2.13 -1.16 23.60
CA PRO A 558 1.83 -2.36 22.82
C PRO A 558 0.42 -2.94 23.01
N GLY A 559 -0.41 -2.41 23.92
CA GLY A 559 -1.76 -2.95 24.14
C GLY A 559 -2.76 -2.66 23.02
N ASN A 560 -2.42 -1.74 22.12
CA ASN A 560 -3.21 -1.32 20.97
C ASN A 560 -2.27 -0.91 19.81
N ASN A 561 -2.85 -0.54 18.67
CA ASN A 561 -2.13 -0.11 17.46
C ASN A 561 -1.14 -1.15 16.93
N ILE A 562 -1.52 -2.42 17.01
CA ILE A 562 -0.76 -3.55 16.47
C ILE A 562 -1.45 -4.11 15.23
N ARG A 563 -0.70 -4.23 14.12
CA ARG A 563 -1.08 -4.91 12.90
C ARG A 563 0.04 -5.80 12.42
N TYR A 564 -0.29 -7.01 12.00
CA TYR A 564 0.66 -7.96 11.45
C TYR A 564 0.00 -8.86 10.42
N TRP A 565 0.81 -9.30 9.46
CA TRP A 565 0.35 -10.06 8.32
C TRP A 565 1.38 -11.10 7.90
N ARG A 566 0.92 -12.05 7.08
CA ARG A 566 1.79 -12.95 6.31
C ARG A 566 1.04 -13.46 5.09
N GLU A 567 1.80 -13.99 4.12
CA GLU A 567 1.26 -14.74 2.99
C GLU A 567 1.43 -16.25 3.22
N ARG A 568 0.34 -17.01 3.14
CA ARG A 568 0.38 -18.48 3.21
C ARG A 568 0.91 -19.10 1.90
N PRO A 569 1.47 -20.32 1.95
CA PRO A 569 1.72 -21.13 3.14
C PRO A 569 3.06 -20.83 3.84
N ASP A 570 4.03 -20.24 3.13
CA ASP A 570 5.44 -20.21 3.56
C ASP A 570 5.93 -18.81 4.00
N GLY A 571 5.07 -17.79 3.98
CA GLY A 571 5.43 -16.43 4.39
C GLY A 571 5.60 -16.29 5.90
N LYS A 572 6.53 -15.42 6.28
CA LYS A 572 6.80 -15.08 7.68
C LYS A 572 5.86 -13.99 8.17
N TRP A 573 5.58 -13.98 9.47
CA TRP A 573 4.89 -12.88 10.13
C TRP A 573 5.73 -11.61 10.06
N ARG A 574 5.07 -10.53 9.60
CA ARG A 574 5.58 -9.16 9.53
C ARG A 574 4.62 -8.20 10.23
N TRP A 575 5.15 -7.13 10.80
CA TRP A 575 4.43 -6.09 11.50
C TRP A 575 4.45 -4.80 10.71
N SER A 576 3.30 -4.12 10.73
CA SER A 576 3.08 -2.85 10.04
C SER A 576 2.90 -1.74 11.07
N VAL A 577 3.54 -0.59 10.85
CA VAL A 577 3.48 0.55 11.76
C VAL A 577 2.32 1.47 11.37
N PHE A 578 1.44 1.78 12.31
CA PHE A 578 0.32 2.70 12.09
C PHE A 578 -0.12 3.37 13.38
N ASP A 579 -0.80 4.51 13.26
CA ASP A 579 -1.41 5.24 14.39
C ASP A 579 -0.37 5.65 15.45
N LEU A 580 0.55 6.51 15.03
CA LEU A 580 1.67 6.99 15.84
C LEU A 580 1.40 8.36 16.49
N ASP A 581 0.21 8.96 16.29
CA ASP A 581 -0.08 10.30 16.80
C ASP A 581 -0.04 10.43 18.33
N PHE A 582 -0.13 9.30 19.07
CA PHE A 582 0.03 9.26 20.53
C PHE A 582 1.50 9.20 21.02
N GLY A 583 2.46 9.48 20.13
CA GLY A 583 3.89 9.59 20.42
C GLY A 583 4.43 11.03 20.44
N PHE A 584 5.74 11.18 20.55
CA PHE A 584 6.48 12.45 20.41
C PHE A 584 6.03 13.59 21.35
N ASP A 585 5.61 13.27 22.57
CA ASP A 585 5.11 14.25 23.56
C ASP A 585 3.81 14.97 23.14
N LEU A 586 2.89 14.24 22.49
CA LEU A 586 1.51 14.70 22.37
C LEU A 586 0.96 15.08 23.76
N PRO A 587 0.35 16.28 23.96
CA PRO A 587 -0.15 16.72 25.26
C PRO A 587 -1.17 15.79 25.92
N ALA A 588 -1.92 15.02 25.11
CA ALA A 588 -2.91 14.06 25.61
C ALA A 588 -2.28 12.74 26.11
N ALA A 589 -1.03 12.46 25.76
CA ALA A 589 -0.31 11.26 26.18
C ALA A 589 0.35 11.46 27.55
N ALA A 590 0.17 10.50 28.46
CA ALA A 590 0.76 10.58 29.79
C ALA A 590 2.28 10.37 29.76
N GLY A 591 3.00 11.02 30.68
CA GLY A 591 4.46 10.96 30.78
C GLY A 591 5.15 12.09 30.00
N THR A 592 6.47 11.99 29.88
CA THR A 592 7.33 12.97 29.18
C THR A 592 8.23 12.25 28.19
N VAL A 593 9.06 12.98 27.43
CA VAL A 593 10.17 12.42 26.63
C VAL A 593 11.05 11.40 27.38
N ALA A 594 11.07 11.45 28.72
CA ALA A 594 11.81 10.54 29.57
C ALA A 594 11.13 9.18 29.84
N HIS A 595 9.91 8.95 29.34
CA HIS A 595 9.20 7.68 29.56
C HIS A 595 10.01 6.49 29.03
N ASP A 596 10.23 5.49 29.89
CA ASP A 596 10.93 4.25 29.55
C ASP A 596 10.01 3.30 28.80
N THR A 597 9.92 3.53 27.49
CA THR A 597 9.06 2.74 26.60
C THR A 597 9.57 1.32 26.42
N PHE A 598 10.88 1.06 26.58
CA PHE A 598 11.44 -0.28 26.53
C PHE A 598 11.01 -1.12 27.74
N ALA A 599 11.16 -0.58 28.97
CA ALA A 599 10.65 -1.22 30.18
C ALA A 599 9.14 -1.45 30.10
N PHE A 600 8.42 -0.46 29.57
CA PHE A 600 6.98 -0.54 29.37
C PHE A 600 6.58 -1.67 28.41
N ALA A 601 7.31 -1.84 27.30
CA ALA A 601 7.09 -2.86 26.28
C ALA A 601 7.55 -4.27 26.66
N THR A 602 8.35 -4.39 27.74
CA THR A 602 8.86 -5.67 28.26
C THR A 602 8.26 -6.04 29.62
N ALA A 603 7.40 -5.19 30.17
CA ALA A 603 6.73 -5.39 31.45
C ALA A 603 5.92 -6.70 31.50
N ARG A 604 5.85 -7.30 32.69
CA ARG A 604 5.15 -8.56 32.97
C ARG A 604 3.90 -8.33 33.82
N GLY A 605 2.87 -9.15 33.60
CA GLY A 605 1.70 -9.23 34.46
C GLY A 605 0.58 -8.21 34.18
N GLY A 606 0.67 -7.45 33.09
CA GLY A 606 -0.42 -6.59 32.63
C GLY A 606 -1.64 -7.43 32.22
N THR A 607 -2.86 -7.01 32.58
CA THR A 607 -4.11 -7.75 32.25
C THR A 607 -5.04 -7.01 31.31
N SER A 608 -4.74 -5.74 31.00
CA SER A 608 -5.50 -4.88 30.11
C SER A 608 -4.57 -3.85 29.49
N TRP A 609 -5.12 -3.03 28.59
CA TRP A 609 -4.49 -1.79 28.14
C TRP A 609 -3.86 -1.02 29.32
N PRO A 610 -2.66 -0.42 29.16
CA PRO A 610 -1.96 -0.18 27.88
C PRO A 610 -0.88 -1.21 27.48
N ASN A 611 -0.55 -2.20 28.31
CA ASN A 611 0.48 -3.21 28.01
C ASN A 611 0.12 -4.59 28.59
N PRO A 612 -0.99 -5.21 28.15
CA PRO A 612 -1.38 -6.54 28.61
C PRO A 612 -0.31 -7.59 28.27
N ASP A 613 -0.23 -8.65 29.06
CA ASP A 613 0.87 -9.61 29.01
C ASP A 613 1.07 -10.26 27.63
N TRP A 614 -0.01 -10.51 26.88
CA TRP A 614 0.06 -11.05 25.52
C TRP A 614 0.83 -10.13 24.55
N SER A 615 0.76 -8.82 24.76
CA SER A 615 1.34 -7.82 23.85
C SER A 615 2.84 -7.64 24.04
N THR A 616 3.34 -7.84 25.26
CA THR A 616 4.76 -7.74 25.61
C THR A 616 5.48 -9.09 25.52
N PHE A 617 4.73 -10.19 25.35
CA PHE A 617 5.23 -11.57 25.39
C PHE A 617 6.33 -11.87 24.38
N MET A 618 6.09 -11.59 23.10
CA MET A 618 7.03 -11.98 22.06
C MET A 618 8.37 -11.25 22.21
N LEU A 619 8.36 -9.93 22.42
CA LEU A 619 9.58 -9.14 22.61
C LEU A 619 10.38 -9.64 23.82
N ARG A 620 9.75 -9.73 25.00
CA ARG A 620 10.48 -10.15 26.21
C ARG A 620 11.04 -11.56 26.11
N THR A 621 10.37 -12.46 25.40
CA THR A 621 10.85 -13.84 25.21
C THR A 621 12.01 -13.87 24.21
N LEU A 622 11.93 -13.11 23.12
CA LEU A 622 13.03 -13.02 22.14
C LEU A 622 14.28 -12.37 22.74
N LEU A 623 14.13 -11.41 23.65
CA LEU A 623 15.26 -10.80 24.39
C LEU A 623 16.01 -11.78 25.31
N GLU A 624 15.45 -12.96 25.59
CA GLU A 624 16.18 -14.03 26.31
C GLU A 624 17.25 -14.70 25.43
N ASN A 625 17.24 -14.45 24.11
CA ASN A 625 18.23 -14.92 23.16
C ASN A 625 19.34 -13.87 22.95
N GLU A 626 20.59 -14.29 23.06
CA GLU A 626 21.77 -13.41 22.96
C GLU A 626 21.87 -12.76 21.58
N THR A 627 21.84 -13.54 20.50
CA THR A 627 21.88 -13.03 19.12
C THR A 627 20.77 -12.02 18.82
N PHE A 628 19.54 -12.28 19.29
CA PHE A 628 18.44 -11.33 19.12
C PHE A 628 18.71 -10.02 19.87
N SER A 629 19.12 -10.10 21.14
CA SER A 629 19.38 -8.93 21.98
C SER A 629 20.52 -8.08 21.45
N GLU A 630 21.60 -8.71 21.00
CA GLU A 630 22.76 -8.04 20.38
C GLU A 630 22.35 -7.36 19.08
N THR A 631 21.64 -8.06 18.19
CA THR A 631 21.15 -7.49 16.93
C THR A 631 20.19 -6.31 17.19
N PHE A 632 19.30 -6.45 18.19
CA PHE A 632 18.38 -5.40 18.59
C PHE A 632 19.15 -4.15 19.06
N LEU A 633 20.13 -4.29 19.94
CA LEU A 633 20.94 -3.18 20.44
C LEU A 633 21.74 -2.49 19.34
N THR A 634 22.47 -3.25 18.53
CA THR A 634 23.32 -2.70 17.47
C THR A 634 22.47 -2.01 16.40
N ARG A 635 21.31 -2.55 16.08
CA ARG A 635 20.39 -1.91 15.13
C ARG A 635 19.71 -0.68 15.73
N PHE A 636 19.35 -0.69 17.01
CA PHE A 636 18.85 0.51 17.70
C PHE A 636 19.91 1.61 17.67
N ALA A 637 21.15 1.29 18.03
CA ALA A 637 22.27 2.23 17.96
C ALA A 637 22.45 2.79 16.54
N HIS A 638 22.39 1.94 15.51
CA HIS A 638 22.49 2.41 14.13
C HIS A 638 21.42 3.46 13.81
N TYR A 639 20.15 3.19 14.11
CA TYR A 639 19.07 4.14 13.87
C TYR A 639 19.19 5.43 14.69
N LEU A 640 19.73 5.39 15.92
CA LEU A 640 20.05 6.59 16.70
C LEU A 640 21.10 7.50 16.04
N ASN A 641 21.96 6.93 15.19
CA ASN A 641 22.99 7.67 14.46
C ASN A 641 22.60 8.03 13.02
N THR A 642 21.39 7.65 12.59
CA THR A 642 20.87 7.91 11.25
C THR A 642 19.46 8.50 11.32
N ASN A 643 18.42 7.67 11.18
CA ASN A 643 17.02 8.10 11.12
C ASN A 643 16.55 8.86 12.37
N PHE A 644 17.14 8.60 13.53
CA PHE A 644 16.77 9.21 14.81
C PHE A 644 17.82 10.18 15.34
N GLU A 645 18.79 10.56 14.50
CA GLU A 645 19.72 11.65 14.82
C GLU A 645 18.93 12.97 14.94
N ALA A 646 19.28 13.79 15.92
CA ALA A 646 18.46 14.93 16.33
C ALA A 646 18.27 15.96 15.21
N ASP A 647 19.35 16.33 14.50
CA ASP A 647 19.28 17.29 13.40
C ASP A 647 18.43 16.75 12.24
N HIS A 648 18.55 15.47 11.90
CA HIS A 648 17.72 14.83 10.88
C HIS A 648 16.22 14.81 11.25
N VAL A 649 15.89 14.46 12.50
CA VAL A 649 14.49 14.45 12.98
C VAL A 649 13.92 15.88 12.95
N ILE A 650 14.68 16.88 13.42
CA ILE A 650 14.27 18.29 13.42
C ILE A 650 14.08 18.81 11.99
N GLN A 651 14.99 18.45 11.07
CA GLN A 651 14.86 18.81 9.66
C GLN A 651 13.55 18.28 9.08
N THR A 652 13.23 17.00 9.32
CA THR A 652 11.96 16.39 8.87
C THR A 652 10.74 17.12 9.46
N ILE A 653 10.78 17.49 10.75
CA ILE A 653 9.73 18.29 11.39
C ILE A 653 9.56 19.65 10.68
N ASP A 654 10.66 20.35 10.43
CA ASP A 654 10.64 21.69 9.84
C ASP A 654 10.16 21.67 8.39
N GLU A 655 10.58 20.68 7.60
CA GLU A 655 10.14 20.50 6.22
C GLU A 655 8.63 20.25 6.14
N MET A 656 8.10 19.36 6.97
CA MET A 656 6.66 19.07 6.98
C MET A 656 5.82 20.23 7.56
N ALA A 657 6.31 20.90 8.60
CA ALA A 657 5.65 22.08 9.14
C ALA A 657 5.60 23.21 8.10
N ALA A 658 6.68 23.42 7.33
CA ALA A 658 6.77 24.45 6.30
C ALA A 658 5.76 24.23 5.16
N VAL A 659 5.45 22.98 4.82
CA VAL A 659 4.46 22.64 3.77
C VAL A 659 3.06 23.09 4.17
N ILE A 660 2.65 22.94 5.43
CA ILE A 660 1.28 23.28 5.86
C ILE A 660 1.15 24.66 6.49
N ALA A 661 2.26 25.31 6.89
CA ALA A 661 2.26 26.62 7.54
C ALA A 661 1.41 27.68 6.81
N PRO A 662 1.46 27.81 5.46
CA PRO A 662 0.65 28.79 4.73
C PRO A 662 -0.87 28.59 4.89
N GLU A 663 -1.30 27.37 5.18
CA GLU A 663 -2.72 26.98 5.25
C GLU A 663 -3.29 27.07 6.69
N MET A 664 -2.41 27.18 7.70
CA MET A 664 -2.80 27.08 9.10
C MET A 664 -3.76 28.19 9.54
N GLU A 665 -3.62 29.42 9.04
CA GLU A 665 -4.52 30.52 9.41
C GLU A 665 -5.96 30.21 9.03
N GLN A 666 -6.19 29.80 7.77
CA GLN A 666 -7.52 29.45 7.29
C GLN A 666 -8.06 28.18 7.97
N HIS A 667 -7.18 27.21 8.25
CA HIS A 667 -7.54 26.03 9.03
C HIS A 667 -8.09 26.40 10.41
N ILE A 668 -7.35 27.24 11.15
CA ILE A 668 -7.70 27.66 12.51
C ILE A 668 -8.96 28.51 12.50
N GLU A 669 -9.14 29.40 11.52
CA GLU A 669 -10.39 30.16 11.36
C GLU A 669 -11.61 29.23 11.24
N ARG A 670 -11.47 28.10 10.55
CA ARG A 670 -12.56 27.16 10.33
C ARG A 670 -12.86 26.25 11.53
N TRP A 671 -11.83 25.80 12.23
CA TRP A 671 -11.94 24.73 13.23
C TRP A 671 -11.69 25.17 14.67
N GLU A 672 -11.09 26.34 14.89
CA GLU A 672 -10.61 26.79 16.20
C GLU A 672 -9.70 25.73 16.87
N ALA A 673 -8.97 24.98 16.05
CA ALA A 673 -8.12 23.86 16.44
C ALA A 673 -6.97 23.68 15.43
N PRO A 674 -5.69 23.95 15.80
CA PRO A 674 -5.22 24.48 17.09
C PRO A 674 -5.87 25.81 17.51
N GLU A 675 -5.76 26.17 18.78
CA GLU A 675 -6.40 27.37 19.34
C GLU A 675 -5.88 28.67 18.68
N SER A 676 -4.61 28.69 18.25
CA SER A 676 -3.98 29.81 17.55
C SER A 676 -2.76 29.35 16.74
N ILE A 677 -2.21 30.25 15.91
CA ILE A 677 -0.94 30.01 15.21
C ILE A 677 0.19 29.84 16.22
N GLU A 678 0.20 30.65 17.28
CA GLU A 678 1.20 30.56 18.34
C GLU A 678 1.14 29.21 19.07
N ASP A 679 -0.06 28.66 19.32
CA ASP A 679 -0.21 27.33 19.91
C ASP A 679 0.26 26.23 18.95
N TRP A 680 -0.02 26.36 17.65
CA TRP A 680 0.51 25.43 16.65
C TRP A 680 2.05 25.46 16.61
N GLU A 681 2.66 26.64 16.56
CA GLU A 681 4.12 26.81 16.58
C GLU A 681 4.73 26.21 17.87
N GLN A 682 4.05 26.37 19.01
CA GLN A 682 4.48 25.79 20.28
C GLN A 682 4.42 24.25 20.28
N GLU A 683 3.42 23.65 19.65
CA GLU A 683 3.33 22.19 19.51
C GLU A 683 4.40 21.63 18.56
N VAL A 684 4.75 22.36 17.50
CA VAL A 684 5.90 22.04 16.63
C VAL A 684 7.21 22.12 17.42
N GLU A 685 7.37 23.15 18.26
CA GLU A 685 8.54 23.29 19.13
C GLU A 685 8.66 22.16 20.16
N THR A 686 7.54 21.69 20.72
CA THR A 686 7.53 20.50 21.59
C THR A 686 8.09 19.26 20.88
N MET A 687 7.76 19.07 19.59
CA MET A 687 8.33 17.96 18.80
C MET A 687 9.84 18.12 18.58
N ARG A 688 10.34 19.34 18.36
CA ARG A 688 11.80 19.60 18.24
C ARG A 688 12.53 19.30 19.55
N GLN A 689 11.97 19.70 20.68
CA GLN A 689 12.54 19.41 22.00
C GLN A 689 12.59 17.90 22.27
N PHE A 690 11.52 17.17 21.90
CA PHE A 690 11.53 15.71 21.95
C PHE A 690 12.68 15.14 21.11
N ALA A 691 12.84 15.59 19.86
CA ALA A 691 13.88 15.12 18.95
C ALA A 691 15.30 15.33 19.51
N GLN A 692 15.57 16.47 20.16
CA GLN A 692 16.87 16.75 20.77
C GLN A 692 17.19 15.85 21.96
N MET A 693 16.18 15.48 22.75
CA MET A 693 16.38 14.80 24.03
C MET A 693 16.27 13.27 23.92
N ARG A 694 15.36 12.78 23.07
CA ARG A 694 14.98 11.36 23.03
C ARG A 694 16.11 10.41 22.69
N PRO A 695 17.01 10.68 21.70
CA PRO A 695 18.08 9.76 21.34
C PRO A 695 18.97 9.41 22.53
N HIS A 696 19.42 10.43 23.25
CA HIS A 696 20.27 10.26 24.44
C HIS A 696 19.56 9.55 25.59
N ILE A 697 18.29 9.88 25.84
CA ILE A 697 17.49 9.25 26.91
C ILE A 697 17.34 7.75 26.63
N VAL A 698 16.93 7.39 25.42
CA VAL A 698 16.70 5.98 25.06
C VAL A 698 18.01 5.21 25.07
N GLN A 699 19.10 5.82 24.58
CA GLN A 699 20.44 5.24 24.66
C GLN A 699 20.83 4.88 26.10
N GLY A 700 20.65 5.81 27.05
CA GLY A 700 20.92 5.55 28.46
C GLY A 700 20.02 4.48 29.09
N GLN A 701 18.72 4.49 28.74
CA GLN A 701 17.78 3.45 29.17
C GLN A 701 18.21 2.07 28.67
N LEU A 702 18.59 1.95 27.40
CA LEU A 702 19.10 0.71 26.83
C LEU A 702 20.40 0.26 27.51
N MET A 703 21.34 1.17 27.75
CA MET A 703 22.57 0.83 28.48
C MET A 703 22.28 0.26 29.86
N HIS A 704 21.33 0.87 30.58
CA HIS A 704 20.90 0.39 31.89
C HIS A 704 20.23 -0.99 31.83
N HIS A 705 19.30 -1.20 30.89
CA HIS A 705 18.55 -2.46 30.76
C HIS A 705 19.43 -3.64 30.37
N PHE A 706 20.42 -3.39 29.52
CA PHE A 706 21.30 -4.44 28.99
C PHE A 706 22.66 -4.53 29.70
N ASP A 707 22.89 -3.72 30.75
CA ASP A 707 24.14 -3.66 31.51
C ASP A 707 25.38 -3.40 30.61
N VAL A 708 25.23 -2.49 29.65
CA VAL A 708 26.30 -2.10 28.72
C VAL A 708 27.27 -1.14 29.40
N ARG A 709 28.58 -1.36 29.27
CA ARG A 709 29.63 -0.59 29.98
C ARG A 709 29.86 0.82 29.46
N GLY A 710 29.52 1.10 28.21
CA GLY A 710 29.76 2.40 27.60
C GLY A 710 29.40 2.45 26.12
N LEU A 711 30.05 3.37 25.43
CA LEU A 711 29.87 3.62 24.01
C LEU A 711 31.23 3.64 23.30
N GLY A 712 31.23 3.29 22.02
CA GLY A 712 32.35 3.59 21.15
C GLY A 712 31.92 4.33 19.89
N ASP A 713 32.61 5.44 19.65
CA ASP A 713 32.43 6.26 18.46
C ASP A 713 33.18 5.62 17.30
N LEU A 714 32.45 5.27 16.25
CA LEU A 714 32.97 4.78 14.99
C LEU A 714 32.99 5.92 13.98
N THR A 715 34.18 6.38 13.61
CA THR A 715 34.37 7.41 12.58
C THR A 715 34.86 6.77 11.30
N ILE A 716 34.16 7.01 10.18
CA ILE A 716 34.58 6.53 8.87
C ILE A 716 35.75 7.40 8.39
N ASP A 717 36.95 6.82 8.33
CA ASP A 717 38.12 7.49 7.77
C ASP A 717 38.10 7.41 6.24
N SER A 718 37.77 6.24 5.69
CA SER A 718 37.59 6.05 4.25
C SER A 718 36.64 4.89 3.97
N VAL A 719 35.90 4.98 2.86
CA VAL A 719 34.97 3.94 2.40
C VAL A 719 35.01 3.82 0.89
N HIS A 720 34.98 2.59 0.40
CA HIS A 720 34.98 2.26 -1.02
C HIS A 720 33.66 2.69 -1.66
N GLN A 721 33.73 3.49 -2.73
CA GLN A 721 32.56 4.18 -3.29
C GLN A 721 31.70 3.32 -4.21
N ASP A 722 32.26 2.24 -4.75
CA ASP A 722 31.57 1.40 -5.75
C ASP A 722 31.11 0.04 -5.19
N ILE A 723 31.18 -0.18 -3.87
CA ILE A 723 30.78 -1.43 -3.23
C ILE A 723 29.70 -1.12 -2.20
N ASP A 724 28.53 -1.74 -2.39
CA ASP A 724 27.47 -1.65 -1.40
C ASP A 724 27.89 -2.34 -0.11
N TRP A 725 27.56 -1.75 1.02
CA TRP A 725 27.91 -2.30 2.32
C TRP A 725 26.83 -2.03 3.36
N THR A 726 26.84 -2.83 4.42
CA THR A 726 25.90 -2.72 5.52
C THR A 726 26.60 -2.62 6.86
N ILE A 727 25.96 -1.96 7.80
CA ILE A 727 26.28 -1.99 9.24
C ILE A 727 25.01 -2.36 10.01
N ALA A 728 25.10 -3.25 11.00
CA ALA A 728 23.93 -3.73 11.76
C ALA A 728 22.80 -4.32 10.88
N GLY A 729 23.17 -4.90 9.73
CA GLY A 729 22.24 -5.42 8.72
C GLY A 729 21.45 -4.34 7.95
N ARG A 730 21.87 -3.08 7.99
CA ARG A 730 21.26 -1.96 7.28
C ARG A 730 22.21 -1.34 6.28
N THR A 731 21.68 -0.94 5.12
CA THR A 731 22.46 -0.31 4.04
C THR A 731 23.14 0.96 4.57
N ALA A 732 24.43 1.09 4.30
CA ALA A 732 25.26 2.16 4.84
C ALA A 732 25.93 3.02 3.76
N ASN A 733 25.46 2.89 2.51
CA ASN A 733 26.05 3.56 1.35
C ASN A 733 26.04 5.09 1.40
N GLU A 734 25.11 5.67 2.16
CA GLU A 734 25.02 7.11 2.37
C GLU A 734 26.05 7.63 3.39
N LEU A 735 26.61 6.73 4.21
CA LEU A 735 27.61 7.07 5.22
C LEU A 735 28.97 7.27 4.54
N ALA A 736 29.51 8.48 4.67
CA ALA A 736 30.73 8.89 3.99
C ALA A 736 31.89 9.14 4.98
N SER A 737 33.09 9.32 4.42
CA SER A 737 34.27 9.74 5.20
C SER A 737 33.97 11.00 6.03
N GLY A 738 34.26 10.93 7.33
CA GLY A 738 33.96 11.95 8.32
C GLY A 738 32.66 11.74 9.10
N TRP A 739 31.81 10.79 8.71
CA TRP A 739 30.66 10.40 9.53
C TRP A 739 31.13 9.70 10.81
N THR A 740 30.48 10.00 11.93
CA THR A 740 30.73 9.38 13.24
C THR A 740 29.40 8.91 13.83
N GLY A 741 29.36 7.69 14.35
CA GLY A 741 28.22 7.18 15.11
C GLY A 741 28.64 6.46 16.39
N ALA A 742 27.84 6.59 17.44
CA ALA A 742 28.07 5.98 18.75
C ALA A 742 27.35 4.61 18.85
N TYR A 743 28.13 3.55 19.11
CA TYR A 743 27.63 2.18 19.27
C TYR A 743 27.86 1.67 20.69
N PHE A 744 26.97 0.80 21.15
CA PHE A 744 27.08 0.17 22.48
C PHE A 744 28.35 -0.69 22.58
N THR A 745 29.06 -0.61 23.71
CA THR A 745 30.11 -1.61 24.01
C THR A 745 29.48 -2.98 24.22
N ASP A 746 30.31 -4.03 24.15
CA ASP A 746 29.91 -5.40 24.48
C ASP A 746 28.87 -6.05 23.55
N ALA A 747 28.30 -5.31 22.60
CA ALA A 747 27.44 -5.84 21.54
C ALA A 747 28.23 -5.95 20.21
N PRO A 748 28.17 -7.09 19.50
CA PRO A 748 28.80 -7.24 18.20
C PRO A 748 28.14 -6.34 17.15
N ILE A 749 28.99 -5.74 16.32
CA ILE A 749 28.61 -4.87 15.21
C ILE A 749 28.97 -5.58 13.91
N ASP A 750 27.94 -6.06 13.21
CA ASP A 750 28.07 -6.73 11.93
C ASP A 750 28.33 -5.72 10.79
N PHE A 751 29.28 -6.07 9.93
CA PHE A 751 29.62 -5.36 8.71
C PHE A 751 29.61 -6.34 7.54
N SER A 752 28.87 -6.03 6.48
CA SER A 752 28.86 -6.84 5.25
C SER A 752 29.14 -5.99 4.03
N PHE A 753 29.73 -6.61 3.00
CA PHE A 753 30.08 -5.96 1.73
C PHE A 753 29.54 -6.80 0.58
N ALA A 754 28.93 -6.18 -0.42
CA ALA A 754 28.28 -6.85 -1.56
C ALA A 754 29.30 -7.38 -2.58
N ILE A 755 30.22 -8.22 -2.13
CA ILE A 755 31.28 -8.85 -2.92
C ILE A 755 31.41 -10.33 -2.56
N ASP A 756 31.79 -11.15 -3.54
CA ASP A 756 32.02 -12.60 -3.38
C ASP A 756 33.50 -12.86 -3.04
N GLU A 757 34.01 -12.18 -2.02
CA GLU A 757 35.40 -12.25 -1.57
C GLU A 757 35.48 -12.38 -0.05
N PRO A 758 36.48 -13.09 0.49
CA PRO A 758 36.74 -13.06 1.91
C PRO A 758 37.12 -11.65 2.35
N ILE A 759 36.56 -11.22 3.49
CA ILE A 759 36.86 -9.93 4.10
C ILE A 759 37.94 -10.15 5.17
N ASP A 760 39.08 -9.50 4.99
CA ASP A 760 40.15 -9.44 5.99
C ASP A 760 39.94 -8.20 6.87
N ILE A 761 39.81 -8.41 8.19
CA ILE A 761 39.59 -7.36 9.18
C ILE A 761 40.82 -7.23 10.08
N GLU A 762 41.42 -6.04 10.12
CA GLU A 762 42.58 -5.72 10.95
C GLU A 762 42.26 -4.61 11.95
N SER A 763 42.50 -4.85 13.24
CA SER A 763 42.45 -3.82 14.29
C SER A 763 43.85 -3.46 14.77
N SER A 764 44.12 -2.17 15.00
CA SER A 764 45.39 -1.71 15.59
C SER A 764 45.53 -2.05 17.06
N ASP A 765 44.42 -2.25 17.77
CA ASP A 765 44.37 -2.56 19.19
C ASP A 765 43.15 -3.46 19.50
N LEU A 766 43.41 -4.76 19.68
CA LEU A 766 42.38 -5.76 19.95
C LEU A 766 41.82 -5.69 21.37
N ASP A 767 42.46 -4.95 22.28
CA ASP A 767 41.90 -4.74 23.63
C ASP A 767 40.78 -3.68 23.58
N VAL A 768 40.84 -2.74 22.64
CA VAL A 768 39.82 -1.70 22.41
C VAL A 768 38.74 -2.17 21.43
N ALA A 769 39.17 -2.70 20.27
CA ALA A 769 38.32 -3.10 19.16
C ALA A 769 38.69 -4.52 18.70
N ALA A 770 38.00 -5.51 19.25
CA ALA A 770 38.21 -6.93 18.98
C ALA A 770 37.37 -7.40 17.78
N ILE A 771 37.78 -8.50 17.15
CA ILE A 771 37.05 -9.14 16.05
C ILE A 771 36.58 -10.52 16.51
N SER A 772 35.28 -10.83 16.39
CA SER A 772 34.68 -12.13 16.74
C SER A 772 35.11 -13.23 15.76
N GLU A 773 34.79 -14.50 16.07
CA GLU A 773 35.07 -15.61 15.15
C GLU A 773 34.24 -15.52 13.87
N GLU A 774 33.09 -14.86 13.95
CA GLU A 774 32.13 -14.60 12.89
C GLU A 774 32.49 -13.35 12.05
N GLY A 775 33.52 -12.60 12.42
CA GLY A 775 33.91 -11.34 11.75
C GLY A 775 33.24 -10.09 12.34
N GLU A 776 32.58 -10.26 13.49
CA GLU A 776 31.95 -9.27 14.36
C GLU A 776 32.91 -8.17 14.86
N LEU A 777 32.62 -6.87 14.74
CA LEU A 777 33.39 -5.86 15.50
C LEU A 777 32.85 -5.75 16.94
N LEU A 778 33.72 -5.91 17.94
CA LEU A 778 33.39 -5.80 19.36
C LEU A 778 34.16 -4.65 20.02
N LEU A 779 33.43 -3.74 20.66
CA LEU A 779 33.98 -2.58 21.38
C LEU A 779 34.10 -2.94 22.86
N LEU A 780 35.32 -2.92 23.40
CA LEU A 780 35.63 -3.51 24.71
C LEU A 780 36.17 -2.49 25.71
N GLU A 781 37.48 -2.22 25.70
CA GLU A 781 38.13 -1.39 26.72
C GLU A 781 38.30 0.07 26.26
N GLU A 782 38.36 1.00 27.22
CA GLU A 782 38.60 2.41 26.94
C GLU A 782 39.90 2.64 26.15
N GLY A 783 39.81 3.44 25.09
CA GLY A 783 40.96 3.74 24.26
C GLY A 783 40.57 4.09 22.84
N THR A 784 41.56 4.05 21.96
CA THR A 784 41.38 4.32 20.52
C THR A 784 42.00 3.23 19.69
N ALA A 785 41.33 2.80 18.63
CA ALA A 785 41.83 1.85 17.65
C ALA A 785 41.51 2.32 16.22
N SER A 786 42.25 1.83 15.23
CA SER A 786 41.84 1.87 13.83
C SER A 786 41.48 0.47 13.36
N VAL A 787 40.34 0.32 12.69
CA VAL A 787 39.86 -0.94 12.13
C VAL A 787 39.81 -0.82 10.61
N ARG A 788 40.39 -1.78 9.90
CA ARG A 788 40.39 -1.82 8.44
C ARG A 788 39.75 -3.10 7.93
N PHE A 789 38.76 -2.95 7.07
CA PHE A 789 38.17 -4.00 6.26
C PHE A 789 38.79 -3.97 4.87
N SER A 790 39.23 -5.11 4.38
CA SER A 790 39.86 -5.22 3.06
C SER A 790 39.54 -6.53 2.36
N SER A 791 39.64 -6.54 1.04
CA SER A 791 39.56 -7.76 0.24
C SER A 791 40.76 -7.90 -0.72
N PRO A 792 41.06 -9.13 -1.19
CA PRO A 792 42.20 -9.38 -2.08
C PRO A 792 42.17 -8.60 -3.39
N GLU A 793 41.01 -8.42 -4.03
CA GLU A 793 40.92 -7.76 -5.33
C GLU A 793 40.66 -6.25 -5.23
N HIS A 794 39.92 -5.82 -4.20
CA HIS A 794 39.49 -4.43 -4.05
C HIS A 794 40.35 -3.62 -3.08
N GLY A 795 41.23 -4.27 -2.31
CA GLY A 795 42.06 -3.59 -1.32
C GLY A 795 41.23 -3.11 -0.14
N THR A 796 41.44 -1.87 0.33
CA THR A 796 40.68 -1.32 1.47
C THR A 796 39.23 -1.04 1.06
N LEU A 797 38.29 -1.63 1.80
CA LEU A 797 36.85 -1.44 1.66
C LEU A 797 36.34 -0.35 2.60
N LEU A 798 36.77 -0.41 3.86
CA LEU A 798 36.36 0.51 4.91
C LEU A 798 37.52 0.66 5.91
N GLU A 799 37.80 1.89 6.32
CA GLU A 799 38.71 2.20 7.42
C GLU A 799 37.98 3.06 8.45
N LEU A 800 38.03 2.62 9.70
CA LEU A 800 37.36 3.23 10.83
C LEU A 800 38.38 3.69 11.87
N SER A 801 38.18 4.87 12.43
CA SER A 801 38.75 5.28 13.70
C SER A 801 37.72 5.05 14.80
N VAL A 802 38.12 4.31 15.84
CA VAL A 802 37.28 3.89 16.96
C VAL A 802 37.76 4.58 18.23
N THR A 803 36.84 5.17 19.00
CA THR A 803 37.13 5.71 20.34
C THR A 803 36.12 5.16 21.34
N VAL A 804 36.56 4.34 22.28
CA VAL A 804 35.71 3.74 23.32
C VAL A 804 35.82 4.53 24.62
N THR A 805 34.68 4.87 25.20
CA THR A 805 34.55 5.53 26.49
C THR A 805 33.57 4.74 27.37
N HIS A 806 33.99 4.36 28.57
CA HIS A 806 33.07 3.77 29.55
C HIS A 806 32.32 4.88 30.28
N MET A 807 31.03 4.67 30.49
CA MET A 807 30.16 5.67 31.10
C MET A 807 29.66 5.18 32.46
N ASP A 808 29.40 6.12 33.36
CA ASP A 808 28.63 5.83 34.55
C ASP A 808 27.16 5.63 34.14
N GLN A 809 26.64 4.40 34.30
CA GLN A 809 25.27 4.05 33.90
C GLN A 809 24.20 4.82 34.70
N GLU A 810 24.58 5.57 35.74
CA GLU A 810 23.68 6.40 36.53
C GLU A 810 23.41 7.80 35.93
N GLU A 811 24.21 8.24 34.94
CA GLU A 811 24.18 9.59 34.36
C GLU A 811 24.37 9.60 32.83
N VAL A 812 23.43 10.21 32.07
CA VAL A 812 23.58 10.47 30.62
C VAL A 812 23.93 11.93 30.39
N ILE A 813 24.94 12.21 29.57
CA ILE A 813 25.35 13.58 29.24
C ILE A 813 24.85 13.91 27.82
N LEU A 814 24.03 14.95 27.69
CA LEU A 814 23.57 15.48 26.40
C LEU A 814 24.70 16.26 25.71
N GLU A 815 24.65 16.40 24.39
CA GLU A 815 25.59 17.25 23.63
C GLU A 815 25.59 18.71 24.09
N THR A 816 24.47 19.16 24.66
CA THR A 816 24.32 20.49 25.28
C THR A 816 25.12 20.65 26.59
N GLY A 817 25.77 19.58 27.07
CA GLY A 817 26.52 19.53 28.33
C GLY A 817 25.64 19.35 29.57
N GLN A 818 24.36 19.02 29.39
CA GLN A 818 23.42 18.73 30.48
C GLN A 818 23.50 17.26 30.92
N THR A 819 23.35 16.99 32.21
CA THR A 819 23.37 15.63 32.75
C THR A 819 21.97 15.18 33.18
N ILE A 820 21.59 13.99 32.76
CA ILE A 820 20.33 13.31 33.07
C ILE A 820 20.65 12.17 34.04
N SER A 821 20.15 12.23 35.28
CA SER A 821 20.29 11.10 36.21
C SER A 821 19.16 10.07 36.00
N LEU A 822 19.54 8.81 35.78
CA LEU A 822 18.63 7.70 35.53
C LEU A 822 18.19 6.97 36.83
N THR A 823 18.66 7.40 38.00
CA THR A 823 18.60 6.64 39.27
C THR A 823 17.26 6.64 40.03
N SER A 824 16.19 7.23 39.49
CA SER A 824 14.94 7.43 40.22
C SER A 824 13.74 6.77 39.53
N GLU A 825 13.13 5.80 40.23
CA GLU A 825 11.95 5.02 39.78
C GLU A 825 10.70 5.88 39.47
N GLU A 826 10.68 7.20 39.74
CA GLU A 826 9.50 8.04 39.49
C GLU A 826 9.76 9.44 38.88
N ALA A 827 10.99 9.84 38.59
CA ALA A 827 11.27 11.07 37.83
C ALA A 827 12.72 11.10 37.40
N VAL A 828 12.96 11.29 36.10
CA VAL A 828 14.27 11.67 35.60
C VAL A 828 14.58 13.07 36.14
N HIS A 829 15.60 13.16 37.00
CA HIS A 829 16.04 14.41 37.60
C HIS A 829 17.10 15.06 36.71
N TRP A 830 16.83 16.31 36.31
CA TRP A 830 17.75 17.15 35.55
C TRP A 830 18.64 17.91 36.53
N GLU A 831 19.96 17.69 36.47
CA GLU A 831 20.92 18.58 37.11
C GLU A 831 21.74 19.28 36.01
N THR A 832 21.55 20.60 35.89
CA THR A 832 22.39 21.46 35.05
C THR A 832 23.38 22.22 35.92
N SER A 833 24.59 22.41 35.41
CA SER A 833 25.63 23.25 36.03
C SER A 833 25.33 24.76 35.92
N ASP A 834 24.27 25.15 35.20
CA ASP A 834 23.86 26.54 35.00
C ASP A 834 22.44 26.80 35.54
N ALA A 835 22.37 27.34 36.76
CA ALA A 835 21.14 27.53 37.53
C ALA A 835 20.22 28.66 37.01
N GLU A 836 20.60 29.35 35.94
CA GLU A 836 19.80 30.47 35.37
C GLU A 836 18.95 30.08 34.16
N ILE A 837 19.03 28.85 33.64
CA ILE A 837 18.46 28.47 32.32
C ILE A 837 17.25 27.52 32.39
N VAL A 838 17.18 26.63 33.40
CA VAL A 838 16.15 25.58 33.49
C VAL A 838 15.54 25.51 34.89
N SER A 839 14.20 25.50 35.00
CA SER A 839 13.52 25.12 36.24
C SER A 839 12.61 23.92 36.03
N VAL A 840 12.82 22.85 36.80
CA VAL A 840 11.95 21.68 36.82
C VAL A 840 10.86 21.89 37.87
N GLU A 841 9.60 21.93 37.43
CA GLU A 841 8.45 22.01 38.33
C GLU A 841 8.19 20.66 39.02
N GLN A 842 7.47 20.68 40.15
CA GLN A 842 7.18 19.47 40.96
C GLN A 842 6.43 18.36 40.21
N ASN A 843 5.89 18.65 39.03
CA ASN A 843 5.20 17.71 38.14
C ASN A 843 6.11 17.15 37.03
N GLY A 844 7.41 17.45 37.04
CA GLY A 844 8.35 17.01 36.00
C GLY A 844 8.34 17.86 34.73
N THR A 845 7.57 18.95 34.68
CA THR A 845 7.61 19.91 33.57
C THR A 845 8.92 20.68 33.61
N ILE A 846 9.64 20.66 32.49
CA ILE A 846 10.86 21.44 32.27
C ILE A 846 10.44 22.82 31.77
N LYS A 847 10.76 23.88 32.52
CA LYS A 847 10.65 25.26 32.04
C LYS A 847 12.02 25.77 31.62
N LEU A 848 12.18 25.98 30.33
CA LEU A 848 13.27 26.76 29.75
C LEU A 848 12.89 28.24 29.87
N THR A 849 13.72 29.04 30.53
CA THR A 849 13.55 30.50 30.49
C THR A 849 14.45 31.01 29.37
N MET A 850 13.88 31.42 28.24
CA MET A 850 14.64 32.06 27.14
C MET A 850 15.37 33.32 27.60
#